data_AF-A0A8R1E3C2-F1
#
_entry.id   AF-A0A8R1E3C2-F1
#
_cell.length_a   1.000
_cell.length_b   1.000
_cell.length_c   1.000
_cell.angle_alpha   90.00
_cell.angle_beta   90.00
_cell.angle_gamma   90.00
#
_symmetry.space_group_name_H-M   'P 1'
#
loop_
_entity.id
_entity.type
_entity.pdbx_description
1 polymer ?
#
loop_
_entity_poly.entity_id
_entity_poly.type
_entity_poly.pdbx_seq_one_letter_code
_entity_poly.pdbx_strand_id
1 'polypeptide(L)'
;MATSSRSSLTSSYHATAPLPSSATTATSMVPPFDARNLEIKTKSIEQTLIPLVTQITTLVNYKETYLMSGKPKSERAMRAALKIGSAVEAAIERFVCVGETIADENADIQPEMYDACTEARLAGASMANLSCGCNDDSNTVVDKAVLVRASRQLLSSVTRVLLLADRVLVKQVLRAEDKIAFSLSRLESTRSFNDFVKVFAVFGGEMVELAHRSGDRQNDLKSEKRRAQMSVARTSLERLTMLLLTASKTYLRHPDCDSALQCRDGVFYQMRVSLELIAICVCDGILTSDKQRYVQEPEPDMPIDIALQLTANAAIKQLTEMLEMIRMTVRVGAGVRERIVSALDALCQLTQDFTDSAYTPHHQREQILDFLEECRFEMTNLIQPDENEQLAASGLEVTVERLNRRLKDLSKQLQIVAMEQISEVLRANEDQVLLSSMKACAVAGDIDGVEKYMHKFREHADHMQEVCRLLHHISITDALHVHTGHVERNMRALAPLTVLAGRTLCVHPSSRIARENLEVFCDTWGQAVNDLSRVAKESDAAANGRVAAEKQAYMSLPRPGVSDRKVHERVSSDSSSNNDVLLPNGGRRPKKLGVVPTRVVSQTGDEESSDEGGVTATDVDAFQYRMSLIIDDLQSDVEGQSRVELA
;
A
#
# COMPACT_ATOMS: atom_id res chain seq x y z
N MET A 1 -29.13 -26.36 -34.00
CA MET A 1 -30.36 -26.63 -33.22
C MET A 1 -29.97 -27.32 -31.92
N ALA A 2 -29.93 -26.56 -30.82
CA ALA A 2 -30.07 -27.04 -29.45
C ALA A 2 -30.22 -25.79 -28.59
N THR A 3 -31.43 -25.57 -28.10
CA THR A 3 -31.85 -24.37 -27.36
C THR A 3 -31.54 -24.50 -25.88
N SER A 4 -31.06 -23.37 -25.35
CA SER A 4 -30.82 -23.04 -23.95
C SER A 4 -32.08 -23.09 -23.09
N SER A 5 -31.93 -23.45 -21.81
CA SER A 5 -32.82 -23.08 -20.70
C SER A 5 -32.10 -23.33 -19.38
N ARG A 6 -31.58 -22.27 -18.74
CA ARG A 6 -31.25 -22.28 -17.32
C ARG A 6 -32.16 -21.28 -16.61
N SER A 7 -32.98 -21.86 -15.76
CA SER A 7 -34.07 -21.28 -14.99
C SER A 7 -33.59 -20.39 -13.86
N SER A 8 -34.29 -19.27 -13.73
CA SER A 8 -34.39 -18.37 -12.59
C SER A 8 -35.03 -19.08 -11.40
N LEU A 9 -34.50 -18.91 -10.19
CA LEU A 9 -35.24 -19.15 -8.94
C LEU A 9 -34.87 -18.08 -7.91
N THR A 10 -35.86 -17.23 -7.66
CA THR A 10 -36.05 -16.36 -6.50
C THR A 10 -36.31 -17.18 -5.24
N SER A 11 -35.83 -16.76 -4.07
CA SER A 11 -36.54 -17.04 -2.81
C SER A 11 -36.30 -15.96 -1.76
N SER A 12 -37.40 -15.33 -1.36
CA SER A 12 -37.62 -14.48 -0.21
C SER A 12 -37.47 -15.22 1.12
N TYR A 13 -36.91 -14.58 2.16
CA TYR A 13 -37.31 -14.80 3.56
C TYR A 13 -37.14 -13.53 4.41
N HIS A 14 -38.28 -12.95 4.80
CA HIS A 14 -38.41 -12.05 5.94
C HIS A 14 -38.53 -12.91 7.21
N ALA A 15 -37.67 -12.67 8.21
CA ALA A 15 -37.92 -13.09 9.59
C ALA A 15 -37.23 -12.12 10.56
N THR A 16 -38.04 -11.28 11.22
CA THR A 16 -37.68 -10.45 12.37
C THR A 16 -37.57 -11.31 13.64
N ALA A 17 -36.46 -11.21 14.38
CA ALA A 17 -36.35 -11.64 15.77
C ALA A 17 -35.24 -10.84 16.51
N PRO A 18 -35.31 -10.70 17.85
CA PRO A 18 -34.92 -9.49 18.57
C PRO A 18 -33.47 -9.44 19.08
N LEU A 19 -33.00 -8.20 19.31
CA LEU A 19 -31.74 -7.84 19.99
C LEU A 19 -31.58 -8.54 21.36
N PRO A 20 -30.36 -8.97 21.71
CA PRO A 20 -29.91 -9.02 23.09
C PRO A 20 -28.91 -7.89 23.37
N SER A 21 -29.27 -7.04 24.32
CA SER A 21 -28.38 -6.14 25.04
C SER A 21 -27.39 -6.94 25.90
N SER A 22 -26.09 -6.74 25.66
CA SER A 22 -25.05 -7.05 26.66
C SER A 22 -23.83 -6.16 26.43
N ALA A 23 -23.55 -5.33 27.42
CA ALA A 23 -22.31 -4.60 27.57
C ALA A 23 -21.14 -5.59 27.69
N THR A 24 -20.11 -5.43 26.87
CA THR A 24 -18.87 -6.21 26.99
C THR A 24 -17.68 -5.27 26.96
N THR A 25 -16.90 -5.36 28.02
CA THR A 25 -15.71 -4.60 28.36
C THR A 25 -14.68 -4.62 27.23
N ALA A 26 -14.19 -3.44 26.86
CA ALA A 26 -13.15 -3.25 25.86
C ALA A 26 -11.90 -4.07 26.22
N THR A 27 -11.65 -5.15 25.47
CA THR A 27 -10.44 -5.97 25.62
C THR A 27 -9.44 -5.52 24.55
N SER A 28 -8.20 -5.26 24.97
CA SER A 28 -7.12 -4.63 24.18
C SER A 28 -7.01 -5.19 22.76
N MET A 29 -7.11 -4.28 21.78
CA MET A 29 -7.17 -4.55 20.33
C MET A 29 -5.80 -4.82 19.67
N VAL A 30 -4.76 -5.10 20.47
CA VAL A 30 -3.40 -5.36 19.99
C VAL A 30 -2.93 -6.68 20.61
N PRO A 31 -2.31 -7.61 19.85
CA PRO A 31 -1.83 -8.88 20.38
C PRO A 31 -0.88 -8.68 21.58
N PRO A 32 -0.64 -9.68 22.45
CA PRO A 32 0.35 -9.56 23.52
C PRO A 32 1.76 -9.29 22.96
N PHE A 33 2.56 -8.44 23.62
CA PHE A 33 3.93 -8.16 23.18
C PHE A 33 4.81 -9.40 23.38
N ASP A 34 5.42 -9.93 22.31
CA ASP A 34 6.49 -10.92 22.47
C ASP A 34 7.82 -10.19 22.71
N ALA A 35 8.22 -10.12 23.98
CA ALA A 35 9.46 -9.48 24.40
C ALA A 35 10.73 -10.13 23.82
N ARG A 36 10.63 -11.27 23.13
CA ARG A 36 11.76 -11.95 22.48
C ARG A 36 11.89 -11.63 20.99
N ASN A 37 10.87 -11.05 20.36
CA ASN A 37 10.88 -10.73 18.94
C ASN A 37 11.05 -9.20 18.73
N LEU A 38 12.30 -8.74 18.71
CA LEU A 38 12.66 -7.32 18.53
C LEU A 38 12.74 -6.92 17.05
N GLU A 39 11.81 -7.38 16.22
CA GLU A 39 11.80 -7.06 14.80
C GLU A 39 11.48 -5.56 14.59
N ILE A 40 12.42 -4.81 13.99
CA ILE A 40 12.26 -3.39 13.71
C ILE A 40 11.65 -3.21 12.32
N LYS A 41 10.41 -2.73 12.27
CA LYS A 41 9.61 -2.61 11.04
C LYS A 41 9.44 -1.18 10.54
N THR A 42 9.93 -0.20 11.29
CA THR A 42 9.81 1.22 10.99
C THR A 42 11.16 1.90 10.86
N LYS A 43 11.23 2.89 9.96
CA LYS A 43 12.43 3.67 9.69
C LYS A 43 12.78 4.55 10.89
N SER A 44 11.78 5.10 11.56
CA SER A 44 11.97 5.99 12.73
C SER A 44 12.67 5.27 13.89
N ILE A 45 12.28 4.03 14.18
CA ILE A 45 12.94 3.22 15.21
C ILE A 45 14.38 2.92 14.80
N GLU A 46 14.60 2.48 13.55
CA GLU A 46 15.94 2.21 13.02
C GLU A 46 16.84 3.45 13.12
N GLN A 47 16.36 4.61 12.65
CA GLN A 47 17.09 5.88 12.70
C GLN A 47 17.40 6.33 14.13
N THR A 48 16.47 6.09 15.07
CA THR A 48 16.68 6.41 16.49
C THR A 48 17.75 5.51 17.13
N LEU A 49 17.88 4.27 16.67
CA LEU A 49 18.88 3.31 17.19
C LEU A 49 20.28 3.52 16.59
N ILE A 50 20.42 4.09 15.39
CA ILE A 50 21.72 4.28 14.71
C ILE A 50 22.77 5.00 15.58
N PRO A 51 22.48 6.14 16.24
CA PRO A 51 23.44 6.83 17.10
C PRO A 51 23.88 5.97 18.28
N LEU A 52 22.95 5.25 18.89
CA LEU A 52 23.22 4.37 20.03
C LEU A 52 24.12 3.19 19.62
N VAL A 53 23.81 2.53 18.50
CA VAL A 53 24.62 1.44 17.94
C VAL A 53 26.04 1.92 17.61
N THR A 54 26.17 3.13 17.05
CA THR A 54 27.47 3.73 16.70
C THR A 54 28.32 3.99 17.94
N GLN A 55 27.74 4.57 18.99
CA GLN A 55 28.42 4.85 20.26
C GLN A 55 28.84 3.56 20.97
N ILE A 56 27.94 2.57 21.02
CA ILE A 56 28.21 1.23 21.57
C ILE A 56 29.35 0.54 20.81
N THR A 57 29.30 0.55 19.47
CA THR A 57 30.33 -0.08 18.62
C THR A 57 31.68 0.59 18.83
N THR A 58 31.72 1.91 18.95
CA THR A 58 32.94 2.67 19.23
C THR A 58 33.53 2.29 20.59
N LEU A 59 32.70 2.17 21.63
CA LEU A 59 33.12 1.74 22.97
C LEU A 59 33.68 0.30 22.98
N VAL A 60 33.00 -0.63 22.30
CA VAL A 60 33.43 -2.03 22.21
C VAL A 60 34.75 -2.14 21.45
N ASN A 61 34.88 -1.49 20.29
CA ASN A 61 36.10 -1.51 19.46
C ASN A 61 37.30 -0.84 20.17
N TYR A 62 37.06 0.24 20.91
CA TYR A 62 38.09 0.88 21.72
C TYR A 62 38.64 -0.09 22.78
N LYS A 63 37.75 -0.80 23.49
CA LYS A 63 38.14 -1.76 24.53
C LYS A 63 38.81 -3.01 23.94
N GLU A 64 38.39 -3.46 22.75
CA GLU A 64 39.06 -4.54 22.03
C GLU A 64 40.51 -4.18 21.66
N THR A 65 40.74 -2.94 21.20
CA THR A 65 42.09 -2.43 20.93
C THR A 65 42.94 -2.39 22.21
N TYR A 66 42.35 -2.01 23.34
CA TYR A 66 43.01 -1.99 24.64
C TYR A 66 43.39 -3.40 25.13
N LEU A 67 42.46 -4.36 25.02
CA LEU A 67 42.66 -5.76 25.44
C LEU A 67 43.70 -6.50 24.59
N MET A 68 43.76 -6.26 23.28
CA MET A 68 44.78 -6.88 22.40
C MET A 68 46.18 -6.27 22.56
N SER A 69 46.27 -4.97 22.84
CA SER A 69 47.54 -4.23 22.88
C SER A 69 48.17 -4.16 24.27
N GLY A 70 47.43 -4.48 25.33
CA GLY A 70 47.88 -4.36 26.73
C GLY A 70 48.21 -2.93 27.19
N LYS A 71 48.01 -1.91 26.34
CA LYS A 71 48.22 -0.48 26.63
C LYS A 71 47.18 0.37 25.90
N PRO A 72 46.68 1.46 26.52
CA PRO A 72 45.88 2.44 25.78
C PRO A 72 46.76 3.12 24.72
N LYS A 73 46.23 3.29 23.50
CA LYS A 73 46.93 4.05 22.43
C LYS A 73 47.31 5.48 22.87
N SER A 74 46.57 6.08 23.81
CA SER A 74 46.82 7.40 24.42
C SER A 74 45.92 7.64 25.63
N GLU A 75 46.39 8.39 26.64
CA GLU A 75 45.60 8.88 27.79
C GLU A 75 44.37 9.71 27.36
N ARG A 76 44.49 10.43 26.23
CA ARG A 76 43.38 11.18 25.62
C ARG A 76 42.25 10.28 25.13
N ALA A 77 42.60 9.09 24.63
CA ALA A 77 41.62 8.13 24.13
C ALA A 77 40.88 7.41 25.27
N MET A 78 41.55 7.21 26.41
CA MET A 78 40.94 6.63 27.61
C MET A 78 39.92 7.59 28.24
N ARG A 79 40.27 8.89 28.37
CA ARG A 79 39.30 9.91 28.80
C ARG A 79 38.12 10.06 27.84
N ALA A 80 38.33 9.85 26.54
CA ALA A 80 37.25 9.87 25.56
C ALA A 80 36.27 8.70 25.76
N ALA A 81 36.76 7.48 26.00
CA ALA A 81 35.92 6.31 26.26
C ALA A 81 35.07 6.44 27.55
N LEU A 82 35.66 6.97 28.62
CA LEU A 82 34.96 7.27 29.87
C LEU A 82 33.82 8.30 29.69
N LYS A 83 34.06 9.32 28.86
CA LYS A 83 33.04 10.32 28.51
C LYS A 83 31.89 9.71 27.71
N ILE A 84 32.13 8.68 26.89
CA ILE A 84 31.07 8.05 26.11
C ILE A 84 30.13 7.26 27.05
N GLY A 85 30.63 6.52 28.03
CA GLY A 85 29.78 5.78 28.99
C GLY A 85 28.82 6.69 29.77
N SER A 86 29.33 7.79 30.32
CA SER A 86 28.50 8.80 31.03
C SER A 86 27.56 9.57 30.09
N ALA A 87 27.97 9.86 28.86
CA ALA A 87 27.10 10.47 27.85
C ALA A 87 25.95 9.54 27.44
N VAL A 88 26.21 8.23 27.33
CA VAL A 88 25.20 7.20 27.06
C VAL A 88 24.20 7.16 28.20
N GLU A 89 24.64 7.06 29.45
CA GLU A 89 23.75 7.07 30.63
C GLU A 89 22.85 8.31 30.65
N ALA A 90 23.41 9.51 30.49
CA ALA A 90 22.63 10.74 30.45
C ALA A 90 21.64 10.81 29.26
N ALA A 91 21.97 10.19 28.13
CA ALA A 91 21.06 10.10 26.99
C ALA A 91 19.90 9.12 27.27
N ILE A 92 20.20 7.99 27.91
CA ILE A 92 19.19 7.00 28.30
C ILE A 92 18.25 7.56 29.36
N GLU A 93 18.75 8.34 30.32
CA GLU A 93 17.92 9.05 31.30
C GLU A 93 16.88 9.95 30.63
N ARG A 94 17.30 10.79 29.68
CA ARG A 94 16.35 11.64 28.91
C ARG A 94 15.37 10.82 28.09
N PHE A 95 15.85 9.73 27.47
CA PHE A 95 15.03 8.83 26.68
C PHE A 95 13.94 8.15 27.53
N VAL A 96 14.30 7.69 28.72
CA VAL A 96 13.37 7.07 29.66
C VAL A 96 12.31 8.05 30.14
N CYS A 97 12.67 9.30 30.46
CA CYS A 97 11.67 10.31 30.85
C CYS A 97 10.59 10.53 29.77
N VAL A 98 10.97 10.48 28.49
CA VAL A 98 10.00 10.54 27.37
C VAL A 98 9.11 9.29 27.36
N GLY A 99 9.69 8.10 27.56
CA GLY A 99 8.93 6.85 27.66
C GLY A 99 7.94 6.84 28.83
N GLU A 100 8.34 7.34 30.00
CA GLU A 100 7.48 7.48 31.18
C GLU A 100 6.33 8.49 30.93
N THR A 101 6.61 9.60 30.24
CA THR A 101 5.56 10.56 29.81
C THR A 101 4.54 9.89 28.88
N ILE A 102 5.01 9.10 27.90
CA ILE A 102 4.13 8.33 27.01
C ILE A 102 3.31 7.30 27.81
N ALA A 103 3.90 6.67 28.82
CA ALA A 103 3.22 5.71 29.69
C ALA A 103 2.06 6.36 30.46
N ASP A 104 2.26 7.56 30.98
CA ASP A 104 1.24 8.31 31.73
C ASP A 104 0.03 8.70 30.88
N GLU A 105 0.25 8.96 29.59
CA GLU A 105 -0.82 9.26 28.63
C GLU A 105 -1.54 8.00 28.11
N ASN A 106 -0.99 6.80 28.32
CA ASN A 106 -1.48 5.55 27.73
C ASN A 106 -1.56 4.42 28.77
N ALA A 107 -2.66 4.43 29.54
CA ALA A 107 -2.90 3.50 30.66
C ALA A 107 -2.83 2.00 30.30
N ASP A 108 -3.08 1.65 29.04
CA ASP A 108 -3.10 0.28 28.54
C ASP A 108 -1.70 -0.30 28.29
N ILE A 109 -0.71 0.54 27.98
CA ILE A 109 0.70 0.12 27.84
C ILE A 109 1.57 0.56 29.02
N GLN A 110 1.02 1.39 29.91
CA GLN A 110 1.71 1.98 31.05
C GLN A 110 2.59 1.00 31.84
N PRO A 111 2.08 -0.17 32.32
CA PRO A 111 2.92 -1.09 33.09
C PRO A 111 4.08 -1.66 32.28
N GLU A 112 3.82 -2.09 31.04
CA GLU A 112 4.86 -2.64 30.15
C GLU A 112 5.93 -1.59 29.80
N MET A 113 5.52 -0.34 29.63
CA MET A 113 6.40 0.79 29.32
C MET A 113 7.29 1.16 30.52
N TYR A 114 6.72 1.25 31.73
CA TYR A 114 7.50 1.49 32.95
C TYR A 114 8.53 0.39 33.23
N ASP A 115 8.17 -0.87 33.01
CA ASP A 115 9.10 -1.99 33.12
C ASP A 115 10.26 -1.86 32.12
N ALA A 116 9.96 -1.59 30.85
CA ALA A 116 10.97 -1.42 29.81
C ALA A 116 11.88 -0.20 30.07
N CYS A 117 11.31 0.90 30.55
CA CYS A 117 12.01 2.10 30.98
C CYS A 117 12.97 1.82 32.14
N THR A 118 12.52 1.05 33.15
CA THR A 118 13.34 0.65 34.29
C THR A 118 14.51 -0.24 33.85
N GLU A 119 14.25 -1.21 32.97
CA GLU A 119 15.30 -2.05 32.37
C GLU A 119 16.33 -1.22 31.58
N ALA A 120 15.87 -0.25 30.78
CA ALA A 120 16.75 0.63 30.02
C ALA A 120 17.64 1.48 30.93
N ARG A 121 17.06 2.02 32.00
CA ARG A 121 17.77 2.79 33.02
C ARG A 121 18.89 1.98 33.68
N LEU A 122 18.57 0.76 34.13
CA LEU A 122 19.52 -0.17 34.74
C LEU A 122 20.63 -0.59 33.76
N ALA A 123 20.28 -0.81 32.49
CA ALA A 123 21.25 -1.14 31.45
C ALA A 123 22.20 0.04 31.14
N GLY A 124 21.67 1.27 31.13
CA GLY A 124 22.45 2.50 30.98
C GLY A 124 23.47 2.71 32.10
N ALA A 125 23.02 2.57 33.35
CA ALA A 125 23.90 2.64 34.53
C ALA A 125 24.97 1.54 34.53
N SER A 126 24.60 0.31 34.17
CA SER A 126 25.54 -0.81 34.04
C SER A 126 26.62 -0.53 33.00
N MET A 127 26.26 0.07 31.86
CA MET A 127 27.20 0.48 30.82
C MET A 127 28.16 1.59 31.29
N ALA A 128 27.67 2.61 31.99
CA ALA A 128 28.50 3.67 32.55
C ALA A 128 29.49 3.14 33.60
N ASN A 129 29.05 2.26 34.50
CA ASN A 129 29.90 1.63 35.51
C ASN A 129 31.03 0.78 34.89
N LEU A 130 30.74 0.04 33.81
CA LEU A 130 31.73 -0.75 33.06
C LEU A 130 32.72 0.11 32.26
N SER A 131 32.36 1.36 31.96
CA SER A 131 33.28 2.36 31.42
C SER A 131 34.15 2.96 32.52
N CYS A 132 33.60 3.23 33.71
CA CYS A 132 34.28 3.92 34.81
C CYS A 132 35.33 3.07 35.57
N GLY A 133 35.13 1.75 35.66
CA GLY A 133 36.05 0.82 36.34
C GLY A 133 37.46 0.66 35.73
N CYS A 134 37.84 1.50 34.75
CA CYS A 134 39.17 1.49 34.12
C CYS A 134 40.26 2.21 34.96
N ASN A 135 39.91 2.86 36.07
CA ASN A 135 40.82 3.78 36.77
C ASN A 135 41.51 3.22 38.03
N ASP A 136 40.94 2.25 38.76
CA ASP A 136 41.34 2.06 40.17
C ASP A 136 42.09 0.78 40.54
N ASP A 137 42.29 -0.19 39.64
CA ASP A 137 43.23 -1.28 39.92
C ASP A 137 43.83 -1.86 38.64
N SER A 138 45.16 -1.90 38.61
CA SER A 138 46.01 -2.41 37.51
C SER A 138 45.75 -3.89 37.12
N ASN A 139 44.79 -4.59 37.74
CA ASN A 139 44.53 -6.02 37.54
C ASN A 139 43.06 -6.39 37.25
N THR A 140 42.12 -5.45 37.21
CA THR A 140 40.72 -5.77 36.87
C THR A 140 40.50 -5.70 35.35
N VAL A 141 40.83 -6.78 34.66
CA VAL A 141 40.46 -6.98 33.25
C VAL A 141 38.94 -7.13 33.19
N VAL A 142 38.22 -6.03 32.92
CA VAL A 142 36.77 -6.11 32.67
C VAL A 142 36.56 -6.95 31.42
N ASP A 143 35.98 -8.13 31.61
CA ASP A 143 35.81 -9.15 30.59
C ASP A 143 35.03 -8.61 29.38
N LYS A 144 35.57 -8.85 28.18
CA LYS A 144 34.95 -8.54 26.88
C LYS A 144 33.52 -9.06 26.83
N ALA A 145 33.28 -10.25 27.39
CA ALA A 145 31.96 -10.88 27.42
C ALA A 145 30.94 -10.04 28.22
N VAL A 146 31.36 -9.38 29.29
CA VAL A 146 30.49 -8.57 30.15
C VAL A 146 30.11 -7.25 29.48
N LEU A 147 31.06 -6.55 28.85
CA LEU A 147 30.74 -5.32 28.10
C LEU A 147 29.81 -5.63 26.91
N VAL A 148 30.11 -6.67 26.14
CA VAL A 148 29.27 -7.07 25.00
C VAL A 148 27.86 -7.45 25.46
N ARG A 149 27.73 -8.12 26.61
CA ARG A 149 26.42 -8.45 27.20
C ARG A 149 25.67 -7.19 27.64
N ALA A 150 26.32 -6.26 28.34
CA ALA A 150 25.71 -5.00 28.77
C ALA A 150 25.27 -4.13 27.58
N SER A 151 26.08 -4.06 26.52
CA SER A 151 25.75 -3.38 25.27
C SER A 151 24.54 -3.99 24.57
N ARG A 152 24.46 -5.32 24.49
CA ARG A 152 23.29 -6.01 23.92
C ARG A 152 22.05 -5.78 24.77
N GLN A 153 22.18 -5.83 26.10
CA GLN A 153 21.08 -5.58 27.02
C GLN A 153 20.53 -4.15 26.84
N LEU A 154 21.42 -3.16 26.76
CA LEU A 154 21.03 -1.77 26.54
C LEU A 154 20.30 -1.58 25.21
N LEU A 155 20.82 -2.17 24.13
CA LEU A 155 20.16 -2.12 22.83
C LEU A 155 18.79 -2.79 22.89
N SER A 156 18.70 -3.96 23.52
CA SER A 156 17.45 -4.71 23.69
C SER A 156 16.40 -3.91 24.46
N SER A 157 16.77 -3.28 25.58
CA SER A 157 15.86 -2.50 26.41
C SER A 157 15.39 -1.22 25.73
N VAL A 158 16.29 -0.51 25.02
CA VAL A 158 15.92 0.69 24.26
C VAL A 158 14.99 0.34 23.10
N THR A 159 15.30 -0.73 22.35
CA THR A 159 14.41 -1.22 21.29
C THR A 159 13.04 -1.60 21.85
N ARG A 160 12.96 -2.23 23.03
CA ARG A 160 11.68 -2.55 23.68
C ARG A 160 10.84 -1.30 23.97
N VAL A 161 11.43 -0.24 24.53
CA VAL A 161 10.73 1.04 24.76
C VAL A 161 10.22 1.63 23.44
N LEU A 162 11.05 1.64 22.39
CA LEU A 162 10.66 2.14 21.07
C LEU A 162 9.52 1.34 20.44
N LEU A 163 9.53 0.00 20.58
CA LEU A 163 8.45 -0.86 20.09
C LEU A 163 7.14 -0.63 20.86
N LEU A 164 7.20 -0.37 22.16
CA LEU A 164 6.02 -0.01 22.94
C LEU A 164 5.47 1.37 22.54
N ALA A 165 6.34 2.34 22.23
CA ALA A 165 5.92 3.64 21.70
C ALA A 165 5.27 3.50 20.31
N ASP A 166 5.81 2.63 19.44
CA ASP A 166 5.23 2.34 18.12
C ASP A 166 3.79 1.80 18.22
N ARG A 167 3.51 0.98 19.24
CA ARG A 167 2.14 0.49 19.50
C ARG A 167 1.15 1.61 19.79
N VAL A 168 1.59 2.68 20.43
CA VAL A 168 0.74 3.87 20.65
C VAL A 168 0.40 4.49 19.30
N LEU A 169 1.38 4.65 18.41
CA LEU A 169 1.15 5.19 17.07
C LEU A 169 0.20 4.30 16.25
N VAL A 170 0.37 2.98 16.30
CA VAL A 170 -0.56 2.02 15.67
C VAL A 170 -1.98 2.20 16.22
N LYS A 171 -2.14 2.30 17.54
CA LYS A 171 -3.46 2.55 18.17
C LYS A 171 -4.07 3.89 17.75
N GLN A 172 -3.27 4.92 17.53
CA GLN A 172 -3.78 6.21 17.04
C GLN A 172 -4.35 6.10 15.61
N VAL A 173 -3.69 5.33 14.72
CA VAL A 173 -4.24 5.07 13.38
C VAL A 173 -5.54 4.28 13.48
N LEU A 174 -5.57 3.21 14.27
CA LEU A 174 -6.77 2.39 14.48
C LEU A 174 -7.93 3.18 15.08
N ARG A 175 -7.68 4.05 16.05
CA ARG A 175 -8.72 4.94 16.62
C ARG A 175 -9.29 5.91 15.60
N ALA A 176 -8.48 6.42 14.66
CA ALA A 176 -8.98 7.28 13.58
C ALA A 176 -9.81 6.49 12.58
N GLU A 177 -9.42 5.25 12.28
CA GLU A 177 -10.18 4.30 11.47
C GLU A 177 -11.54 3.96 12.11
N ASP A 178 -11.57 3.62 13.40
CA ASP A 178 -12.80 3.33 14.16
C ASP A 178 -13.82 4.48 14.12
N LYS A 179 -13.34 5.73 14.21
CA LYS A 179 -14.22 6.92 14.08
C LYS A 179 -14.93 6.94 12.73
N ILE A 180 -14.20 6.67 11.65
CA ILE A 180 -14.75 6.63 10.30
C ILE A 180 -15.75 5.49 10.16
N ALA A 181 -15.42 4.29 10.66
CA ALA A 181 -16.36 3.15 10.65
C ALA A 181 -17.67 3.47 11.39
N PHE A 182 -17.59 4.17 12.52
CA PHE A 182 -18.75 4.67 13.25
C PHE A 182 -19.54 5.71 12.45
N SER A 183 -18.86 6.67 11.83
CA SER A 183 -19.49 7.68 10.98
C SER A 183 -20.15 7.09 9.74
N LEU A 184 -19.57 6.06 9.11
CA LEU A 184 -20.20 5.31 8.02
C LEU A 184 -21.53 4.67 8.48
N SER A 185 -21.55 4.05 9.66
CA SER A 185 -22.77 3.46 10.22
C SER A 185 -23.86 4.51 10.48
N ARG A 186 -23.45 5.73 10.88
CA ARG A 186 -24.39 6.85 11.02
C ARG A 186 -24.91 7.33 9.68
N LEU A 187 -24.04 7.51 8.68
CA LEU A 187 -24.42 7.94 7.33
C LEU A 187 -25.45 6.99 6.69
N GLU A 188 -25.25 5.69 6.84
CA GLU A 188 -26.16 4.65 6.31
C GLU A 188 -27.59 4.75 6.87
N SER A 189 -27.70 5.18 8.13
CA SER A 189 -28.98 5.37 8.84
C SER A 189 -29.69 6.69 8.55
N THR A 190 -29.05 7.61 7.82
CA THR A 190 -29.65 8.91 7.52
C THR A 190 -30.92 8.77 6.66
N ARG A 191 -31.91 9.62 6.94
CA ARG A 191 -33.21 9.66 6.26
C ARG A 191 -33.57 11.04 5.73
N SER A 192 -32.81 12.07 6.11
CA SER A 192 -33.00 13.45 5.65
C SER A 192 -31.69 13.98 5.07
N PHE A 193 -31.79 14.88 4.09
CA PHE A 193 -30.61 15.51 3.49
C PHE A 193 -29.87 16.39 4.49
N ASN A 194 -30.59 17.10 5.38
CA ASN A 194 -29.98 17.95 6.40
C ASN A 194 -29.14 17.16 7.42
N ASP A 195 -29.67 16.02 7.89
CA ASP A 195 -28.91 15.14 8.81
C ASP A 195 -27.72 14.51 8.10
N PHE A 196 -27.91 14.12 6.84
CA PHE A 196 -26.82 13.61 6.01
C PHE A 196 -25.67 14.61 5.90
N VAL A 197 -25.93 15.88 5.56
CA VAL A 197 -24.88 16.91 5.43
C VAL A 197 -24.12 17.12 6.76
N LYS A 198 -24.82 17.15 7.89
CA LYS A 198 -24.19 17.27 9.23
C LYS A 198 -23.26 16.09 9.53
N VAL A 199 -23.72 14.87 9.28
CA VAL A 199 -22.93 13.65 9.53
C VAL A 199 -21.77 13.56 8.55
N PHE A 200 -21.98 13.92 7.29
CA PHE A 200 -20.96 13.88 6.24
C PHE A 200 -19.82 14.88 6.51
N ALA A 201 -20.12 16.06 7.06
CA ALA A 201 -19.10 17.01 7.47
C ALA A 201 -18.19 16.46 8.59
N VAL A 202 -18.76 15.74 9.56
CA VAL A 202 -17.99 15.06 10.63
C VAL A 202 -17.12 13.95 10.02
N PHE A 203 -17.72 13.10 9.20
CA PHE A 203 -17.02 12.05 8.46
C PHE A 203 -15.85 12.61 7.63
N GLY A 204 -16.03 13.73 6.93
CA GLY A 204 -14.98 14.38 6.14
C GLY A 204 -13.80 14.84 6.98
N GLY A 205 -14.05 15.41 8.17
CA GLY A 205 -13.00 15.78 9.13
C GLY A 205 -12.22 14.56 9.65
N GLU A 206 -12.92 13.47 9.95
CA GLU A 206 -12.30 12.21 10.39
C GLU A 206 -11.47 11.55 9.28
N MET A 207 -11.93 11.62 8.03
CA MET A 207 -11.18 11.17 6.85
C MET A 207 -9.86 11.95 6.66
N VAL A 208 -9.85 13.26 6.90
CA VAL A 208 -8.62 14.07 6.87
C VAL A 208 -7.68 13.66 8.00
N GLU A 209 -8.19 13.47 9.22
CA GLU A 209 -7.38 12.98 10.35
C GLU A 209 -6.72 11.63 10.01
N LEU A 210 -7.47 10.67 9.47
CA LEU A 210 -6.92 9.39 9.05
C LEU A 210 -5.91 9.56 7.91
N ALA A 211 -6.16 10.44 6.94
CA ALA A 211 -5.26 10.67 5.81
C ALA A 211 -3.86 11.11 6.26
N HIS A 212 -3.75 12.01 7.25
CA HIS A 212 -2.47 12.38 7.85
C HIS A 212 -1.81 11.20 8.57
N ARG A 213 -2.52 10.59 9.52
CA ARG A 213 -1.95 9.51 10.37
C ARG A 213 -1.50 8.29 9.56
N SER A 214 -2.32 7.87 8.60
CA SER A 214 -2.00 6.75 7.71
C SER A 214 -0.87 7.09 6.74
N GLY A 215 -0.70 8.37 6.37
CA GLY A 215 0.40 8.83 5.52
C GLY A 215 1.74 8.88 6.22
N ASP A 216 1.77 9.40 7.45
CA ASP A 216 2.97 9.34 8.28
C ASP A 216 3.40 7.89 8.48
N ARG A 217 2.43 7.00 8.78
CA ARG A 217 2.69 5.57 8.92
C ARG A 217 3.19 4.94 7.62
N GLN A 218 2.60 5.24 6.47
CA GLN A 218 3.06 4.76 5.17
C GLN A 218 4.53 5.10 4.92
N ASN A 219 4.91 6.36 5.16
CA ASN A 219 6.27 6.83 4.91
C ASN A 219 7.30 6.20 5.87
N ASP A 220 6.86 5.86 7.08
CA ASP A 220 7.69 5.26 8.13
C ASP A 220 7.89 3.73 7.98
N LEU A 221 6.97 3.02 7.32
CA LEU A 221 7.07 1.56 7.16
C LEU A 221 8.30 1.12 6.32
N LYS A 222 9.02 0.08 6.77
CA LYS A 222 10.16 -0.51 6.05
C LYS A 222 9.75 -1.49 4.96
N SER A 223 8.69 -2.26 5.18
CA SER A 223 8.19 -3.25 4.21
C SER A 223 7.59 -2.54 2.99
N GLU A 224 8.17 -2.77 1.82
CA GLU A 224 7.66 -2.24 0.55
C GLU A 224 6.23 -2.72 0.27
N LYS A 225 5.96 -4.00 0.52
CA LYS A 225 4.62 -4.59 0.48
C LYS A 225 3.61 -3.81 1.33
N ARG A 226 3.92 -3.58 2.61
CA ARG A 226 3.00 -2.85 3.53
C ARG A 226 2.80 -1.40 3.12
N ARG A 227 3.85 -0.73 2.61
CA ARG A 227 3.73 0.63 2.06
C ARG A 227 2.79 0.67 0.86
N ALA A 228 2.94 -0.25 -0.08
CA ALA A 228 2.07 -0.35 -1.25
C ALA A 228 0.61 -0.61 -0.83
N GLN A 229 0.39 -1.51 0.14
CA GLN A 229 -0.96 -1.81 0.66
C GLN A 229 -1.61 -0.59 1.32
N MET A 230 -0.85 0.15 2.13
CA MET A 230 -1.32 1.39 2.73
C MET A 230 -1.66 2.44 1.67
N SER A 231 -0.82 2.56 0.64
CA SER A 231 -1.02 3.49 -0.48
C SER A 231 -2.34 3.23 -1.23
N VAL A 232 -2.59 1.97 -1.61
CA VAL A 232 -3.82 1.60 -2.33
C VAL A 232 -5.06 1.76 -1.46
N ALA A 233 -4.99 1.44 -0.17
CA ALA A 233 -6.11 1.60 0.76
C ALA A 233 -6.50 3.09 0.92
N ARG A 234 -5.50 3.96 1.10
CA ARG A 234 -5.71 5.42 1.21
C ARG A 234 -6.29 6.02 -0.07
N THR A 235 -5.72 5.64 -1.22
CA THR A 235 -6.21 6.10 -2.54
C THR A 235 -7.66 5.67 -2.77
N SER A 236 -8.02 4.46 -2.34
CA SER A 236 -9.39 3.94 -2.44
C SER A 236 -10.35 4.78 -1.59
N LEU A 237 -10.02 5.02 -0.33
CA LEU A 237 -10.85 5.83 0.59
C LEU A 237 -11.07 7.26 0.06
N GLU A 238 -10.02 7.87 -0.48
CA GLU A 238 -10.11 9.20 -1.10
C GLU A 238 -11.10 9.20 -2.27
N ARG A 239 -10.99 8.27 -3.21
CA ARG A 239 -11.86 8.22 -4.39
C ARG A 239 -13.30 7.84 -4.05
N LEU A 240 -13.48 6.89 -3.14
CA LEU A 240 -14.79 6.44 -2.69
C LEU A 240 -15.57 7.53 -1.96
N THR A 241 -14.91 8.54 -1.40
CA THR A 241 -15.57 9.66 -0.70
C THR A 241 -16.58 10.39 -1.60
N MET A 242 -16.22 10.70 -2.84
CA MET A 242 -17.14 11.38 -3.77
C MET A 242 -18.27 10.45 -4.21
N LEU A 243 -17.96 9.18 -4.48
CA LEU A 243 -18.98 8.18 -4.82
C LEU A 243 -19.97 7.97 -3.67
N LEU A 244 -19.50 7.98 -2.43
CA LEU A 244 -20.35 7.85 -1.24
C LEU A 244 -21.33 9.01 -1.18
N LEU A 245 -20.84 10.21 -1.43
CA LEU A 245 -21.65 11.42 -1.46
C LEU A 245 -22.75 11.33 -2.51
N THR A 246 -22.38 11.10 -3.77
CA THR A 246 -23.33 11.12 -4.89
C THR A 246 -24.31 9.96 -4.81
N ALA A 247 -23.87 8.76 -4.44
CA ALA A 247 -24.74 7.59 -4.29
C ALA A 247 -25.72 7.77 -3.12
N SER A 248 -25.27 8.32 -1.98
CA SER A 248 -26.14 8.61 -0.84
C SER A 248 -27.15 9.71 -1.15
N LYS A 249 -26.73 10.80 -1.81
CA LYS A 249 -27.62 11.88 -2.29
C LYS A 249 -28.67 11.35 -3.26
N THR A 250 -28.28 10.44 -4.16
CA THR A 250 -29.18 9.79 -5.11
C THR A 250 -30.23 8.94 -4.40
N TYR A 251 -29.83 8.11 -3.45
CA TYR A 251 -30.76 7.27 -2.69
C TYR A 251 -31.69 8.08 -1.79
N LEU A 252 -31.19 9.14 -1.12
CA LEU A 252 -32.05 10.05 -0.35
C LEU A 252 -33.11 10.74 -1.22
N ARG A 253 -32.80 10.97 -2.50
CA ARG A 253 -33.76 11.54 -3.46
C ARG A 253 -34.79 10.51 -3.93
N HIS A 254 -34.37 9.26 -4.12
CA HIS A 254 -35.18 8.16 -4.65
C HIS A 254 -35.09 6.92 -3.74
N PRO A 255 -35.73 6.96 -2.55
CA PRO A 255 -35.58 5.90 -1.54
C PRO A 255 -36.21 4.56 -1.95
N ASP A 256 -37.17 4.57 -2.89
CA ASP A 256 -37.84 3.37 -3.38
C ASP A 256 -37.10 2.72 -4.59
N CYS A 257 -35.93 3.24 -4.97
CA CYS A 257 -35.16 2.76 -6.12
C CYS A 257 -34.12 1.72 -5.69
N ASP A 258 -34.38 0.45 -5.98
CA ASP A 258 -33.47 -0.68 -5.66
C ASP A 258 -32.05 -0.48 -6.21
N SER A 259 -31.90 0.04 -7.43
CA SER A 259 -30.59 0.27 -8.02
C SER A 259 -29.82 1.40 -7.31
N ALA A 260 -30.51 2.41 -6.80
CA ALA A 260 -29.89 3.49 -6.03
C ALA A 260 -29.42 2.97 -4.65
N LEU A 261 -30.24 2.13 -4.00
CA LEU A 261 -29.90 1.47 -2.74
C LEU A 261 -28.65 0.60 -2.90
N GLN A 262 -28.66 -0.33 -3.86
CA GLN A 262 -27.54 -1.25 -4.11
C GLN A 262 -26.26 -0.50 -4.49
N CYS A 263 -26.37 0.56 -5.29
CA CYS A 263 -25.23 1.40 -5.67
C CYS A 263 -24.59 2.05 -4.43
N ARG A 264 -25.40 2.65 -3.56
CA ARG A 264 -24.94 3.26 -2.30
C ARG A 264 -24.31 2.24 -1.36
N ASP A 265 -24.99 1.12 -1.13
CA ASP A 265 -24.54 0.09 -0.19
C ASP A 265 -23.24 -0.58 -0.67
N GLY A 266 -23.09 -0.74 -1.99
CA GLY A 266 -21.83 -1.19 -2.59
C GLY A 266 -20.67 -0.24 -2.33
N VAL A 267 -20.88 1.08 -2.35
CA VAL A 267 -19.84 2.05 -2.00
C VAL A 267 -19.49 1.97 -0.50
N PHE A 268 -20.47 1.87 0.38
CA PHE A 268 -20.23 1.64 1.82
C PHE A 268 -19.38 0.40 2.07
N TYR A 269 -19.71 -0.70 1.39
CA TYR A 269 -18.95 -1.95 1.48
C TYR A 269 -17.49 -1.74 1.07
N GLN A 270 -17.23 -1.10 -0.08
CA GLN A 270 -15.86 -0.85 -0.54
C GLN A 270 -15.06 0.06 0.41
N MET A 271 -15.71 1.03 1.05
CA MET A 271 -15.04 1.87 2.06
C MET A 271 -14.64 1.05 3.29
N ARG A 272 -15.53 0.19 3.79
CA ARG A 272 -15.23 -0.68 4.94
C ARG A 272 -14.09 -1.65 4.65
N VAL A 273 -14.06 -2.26 3.45
CA VAL A 273 -12.94 -3.11 3.01
C VAL A 273 -11.62 -2.33 2.96
N SER A 274 -11.66 -1.07 2.51
CA SER A 274 -10.46 -0.22 2.46
C SER A 274 -9.96 0.17 3.85
N LEU A 275 -10.85 0.42 4.81
CA LEU A 275 -10.51 0.66 6.23
C LEU A 275 -9.90 -0.60 6.87
N GLU A 276 -10.47 -1.77 6.60
CA GLU A 276 -9.93 -3.04 7.08
C GLU A 276 -8.51 -3.29 6.55
N LEU A 277 -8.23 -2.92 5.29
CA LEU A 277 -6.88 -3.02 4.73
C LEU A 277 -5.89 -2.08 5.46
N ILE A 278 -6.30 -0.89 5.90
CA ILE A 278 -5.45 -0.01 6.74
C ILE A 278 -5.15 -0.71 8.07
N ALA A 279 -6.17 -1.27 8.73
CA ALA A 279 -6.00 -1.99 9.99
C ALA A 279 -5.03 -3.19 9.84
N ILE A 280 -5.15 -3.97 8.77
CA ILE A 280 -4.23 -5.04 8.39
C ILE A 280 -2.80 -4.52 8.24
N CYS A 281 -2.62 -3.38 7.56
CA CYS A 281 -1.29 -2.82 7.32
C CYS A 281 -0.58 -2.39 8.59
N VAL A 282 -1.29 -1.77 9.54
CA VAL A 282 -0.69 -1.29 10.79
C VAL A 282 -0.49 -2.40 11.83
N CYS A 283 -1.26 -3.49 11.74
CA CYS A 283 -1.15 -4.65 12.64
C CYS A 283 -0.29 -5.80 12.07
N ASP A 284 0.47 -5.54 11.00
CA ASP A 284 1.27 -6.56 10.29
C ASP A 284 0.49 -7.81 9.85
N GLY A 285 -0.79 -7.65 9.51
CA GLY A 285 -1.64 -8.74 9.06
C GLY A 285 -2.17 -9.64 10.17
N ILE A 286 -1.88 -9.31 11.43
CA ILE A 286 -2.51 -9.94 12.59
C ILE A 286 -3.71 -9.08 12.99
N LEU A 287 -4.89 -9.41 12.44
CA LEU A 287 -6.14 -8.80 12.89
C LEU A 287 -6.57 -9.43 14.23
N THR A 288 -6.37 -8.72 15.33
CA THR A 288 -6.97 -9.09 16.62
C THR A 288 -8.39 -8.54 16.74
N SER A 289 -9.33 -9.31 16.18
CA SER A 289 -10.77 -9.39 16.48
C SER A 289 -11.80 -8.56 15.69
N ASP A 290 -12.90 -9.28 15.48
CA ASP A 290 -14.28 -8.96 15.07
C ASP A 290 -14.56 -8.67 13.59
N LYS A 291 -14.65 -9.76 12.80
CA LYS A 291 -15.08 -9.77 11.39
C LYS A 291 -16.43 -9.08 11.17
N GLN A 292 -17.28 -8.99 12.20
CA GLN A 292 -18.57 -8.29 12.14
C GLN A 292 -18.45 -6.76 12.02
N ARG A 293 -17.26 -6.17 12.22
CA ARG A 293 -17.08 -4.71 12.13
C ARG A 293 -17.11 -4.18 10.69
N TYR A 294 -16.62 -4.98 9.74
CA TYR A 294 -16.42 -4.52 8.37
C TYR A 294 -17.46 -5.11 7.41
N VAL A 295 -17.87 -6.38 7.59
CA VAL A 295 -18.71 -7.11 6.62
C VAL A 295 -19.64 -8.14 7.28
N GLN A 296 -20.91 -8.25 6.81
CA GLN A 296 -21.72 -9.46 6.94
C GLN A 296 -21.31 -10.43 5.82
N GLU A 297 -20.46 -11.41 6.14
CA GLU A 297 -19.87 -12.45 5.28
C GLU A 297 -19.24 -11.98 3.93
N PRO A 298 -17.89 -12.00 3.80
CA PRO A 298 -17.29 -11.83 2.48
C PRO A 298 -17.65 -13.01 1.56
N GLU A 299 -17.71 -12.75 0.25
CA GLU A 299 -17.66 -13.79 -0.78
C GLU A 299 -16.51 -14.78 -0.44
N PRO A 300 -16.78 -16.10 -0.37
CA PRO A 300 -15.90 -17.07 0.30
C PRO A 300 -14.50 -17.24 -0.31
N ASP A 301 -14.22 -16.70 -1.51
CA ASP A 301 -13.06 -17.08 -2.31
C ASP A 301 -11.93 -16.05 -2.43
N MET A 302 -12.05 -14.82 -1.90
CA MET A 302 -11.02 -13.78 -2.10
C MET A 302 -10.38 -13.24 -0.81
N PRO A 303 -9.05 -13.38 -0.62
CA PRO A 303 -8.36 -12.77 0.51
C PRO A 303 -8.44 -11.25 0.47
N ILE A 304 -8.74 -10.64 1.63
CA ILE A 304 -8.71 -9.18 1.84
C ILE A 304 -7.26 -8.68 1.77
N ASP A 305 -6.31 -9.43 2.36
CA ASP A 305 -4.89 -9.17 2.17
C ASP A 305 -4.49 -9.58 0.74
N ILE A 306 -4.54 -8.60 -0.17
CA ILE A 306 -4.19 -8.71 -1.59
C ILE A 306 -2.86 -9.45 -1.76
N ALA A 307 -1.93 -9.25 -0.84
CA ALA A 307 -0.58 -9.75 -0.97
C ALA A 307 -0.41 -11.20 -0.48
N LEU A 308 -1.51 -11.90 -0.17
CA LEU A 308 -1.55 -13.35 0.05
C LEU A 308 -2.09 -14.11 -1.16
N GLN A 309 -2.55 -13.40 -2.20
CA GLN A 309 -3.08 -14.03 -3.41
C GLN A 309 -1.94 -14.73 -4.17
N LEU A 310 -2.11 -16.02 -4.47
CA LEU A 310 -1.13 -16.76 -5.24
C LEU A 310 -1.21 -16.35 -6.72
N THR A 311 -0.07 -16.08 -7.34
CA THR A 311 0.05 -15.71 -8.76
C THR A 311 0.93 -16.72 -9.49
N ALA A 312 0.86 -16.73 -10.83
CA ALA A 312 1.69 -17.61 -11.64
C ALA A 312 3.19 -17.31 -11.41
N ASN A 313 3.57 -16.03 -11.38
CA ASN A 313 4.94 -15.64 -11.06
C ASN A 313 5.37 -16.03 -9.63
N ALA A 314 4.48 -15.89 -8.63
CA ALA A 314 4.79 -16.35 -7.27
C ALA A 314 4.97 -17.87 -7.20
N ALA A 315 4.12 -18.64 -7.89
CA ALA A 315 4.25 -20.10 -7.98
C ALA A 315 5.55 -20.53 -8.69
N ILE A 316 5.92 -19.85 -9.79
CA ILE A 316 7.19 -20.06 -10.49
C ILE A 316 8.37 -19.78 -9.55
N LYS A 317 8.35 -18.66 -8.82
CA LYS A 317 9.40 -18.31 -7.86
C LYS A 317 9.54 -19.36 -6.75
N GLN A 318 8.42 -19.81 -6.17
CA GLN A 318 8.40 -20.86 -5.15
C GLN A 318 8.98 -22.18 -5.70
N LEU A 319 8.63 -22.57 -6.93
CA LEU A 319 9.21 -23.72 -7.60
C LEU A 319 10.73 -23.58 -7.78
N THR A 320 11.20 -22.44 -8.29
CA THR A 320 12.63 -22.16 -8.46
C THR A 320 13.41 -22.22 -7.13
N GLU A 321 12.86 -21.68 -6.05
CA GLU A 321 13.46 -21.74 -4.71
C GLU A 321 13.55 -23.20 -4.18
N MET A 322 12.49 -24.00 -4.38
CA MET A 322 12.51 -25.41 -4.03
C MET A 322 13.53 -26.21 -4.86
N LEU A 323 13.67 -25.90 -6.14
CA LEU A 323 14.65 -26.52 -7.02
C LEU A 323 16.09 -26.16 -6.61
N GLU A 324 16.33 -24.94 -6.14
CA GLU A 324 17.63 -24.54 -5.60
C GLU A 324 17.95 -25.30 -4.31
N MET A 325 16.96 -25.50 -3.43
CA MET A 325 17.12 -26.34 -2.24
C MET A 325 17.44 -27.80 -2.60
N ILE A 326 16.79 -28.36 -3.63
CA ILE A 326 17.13 -29.69 -4.15
C ILE A 326 18.56 -29.72 -4.66
N ARG A 327 18.98 -28.70 -5.42
CA ARG A 327 20.34 -28.60 -5.96
C ARG A 327 21.38 -28.60 -4.84
N MET A 328 21.14 -27.84 -3.76
CA MET A 328 22.07 -27.75 -2.62
C MET A 328 22.12 -29.03 -1.78
N THR A 329 21.01 -29.75 -1.67
CA THR A 329 20.92 -30.98 -0.86
C THR A 329 21.22 -32.26 -1.64
N VAL A 330 21.24 -32.17 -2.98
CA VAL A 330 21.44 -33.27 -3.93
C VAL A 330 20.48 -34.45 -3.66
N ARG A 331 19.30 -34.16 -3.08
CA ARG A 331 18.32 -35.18 -2.68
C ARG A 331 16.90 -34.64 -2.77
N VAL A 332 16.00 -35.46 -3.33
CA VAL A 332 14.56 -35.19 -3.33
C VAL A 332 13.89 -36.06 -2.27
N GLY A 333 13.74 -35.53 -1.06
CA GLY A 333 12.99 -36.21 0.00
C GLY A 333 11.50 -36.32 -0.31
N ALA A 334 10.79 -37.29 0.29
CA ALA A 334 9.37 -37.54 0.03
C ALA A 334 8.48 -36.29 0.25
N GLY A 335 8.68 -35.55 1.35
CA GLY A 335 7.92 -34.30 1.60
C GLY A 335 8.34 -33.11 0.71
N VAL A 336 9.49 -33.16 0.03
CA VAL A 336 9.87 -32.16 -0.98
C VAL A 336 9.20 -32.49 -2.31
N ARG A 337 9.16 -33.77 -2.67
CA ARG A 337 8.48 -34.29 -3.86
C ARG A 337 7.01 -33.87 -3.91
N GLU A 338 6.25 -34.13 -2.84
CA GLU A 338 4.83 -33.76 -2.79
C GLU A 338 4.60 -32.25 -2.94
N ARG A 339 5.42 -31.44 -2.27
CA ARG A 339 5.32 -29.97 -2.34
C ARG A 339 5.57 -29.43 -3.74
N ILE A 340 6.56 -29.97 -4.43
CA ILE A 340 6.92 -29.52 -5.78
C ILE A 340 5.86 -29.94 -6.80
N VAL A 341 5.31 -31.17 -6.70
CA VAL A 341 4.19 -31.60 -7.53
C VAL A 341 2.98 -30.70 -7.31
N SER A 342 2.61 -30.46 -6.06
CA SER A 342 1.50 -29.57 -5.71
C SER A 342 1.71 -28.14 -6.22
N ALA A 343 2.93 -27.62 -6.17
CA ALA A 343 3.24 -26.28 -6.67
C ALA A 343 3.19 -26.19 -8.20
N LEU A 344 3.60 -27.24 -8.92
CA LEU A 344 3.48 -27.31 -10.37
C LEU A 344 2.00 -27.43 -10.80
N ASP A 345 1.20 -28.21 -10.07
CA ASP A 345 -0.24 -28.31 -10.35
C ASP A 345 -0.96 -26.98 -10.08
N ALA A 346 -0.59 -26.27 -9.00
CA ALA A 346 -1.08 -24.92 -8.75
C ALA A 346 -0.66 -23.95 -9.87
N LEU A 347 0.58 -24.00 -10.34
CA LEU A 347 1.04 -23.20 -11.48
C LEU A 347 0.20 -23.49 -12.73
N CYS A 348 -0.08 -24.75 -13.04
CA CYS A 348 -0.92 -25.10 -14.19
C CYS A 348 -2.34 -24.54 -14.06
N GLN A 349 -2.94 -24.57 -12.87
CA GLN A 349 -4.25 -23.95 -12.62
C GLN A 349 -4.20 -22.44 -12.84
N LEU A 350 -3.19 -21.76 -12.29
CA LEU A 350 -3.02 -20.31 -12.43
C LEU A 350 -2.78 -19.88 -13.88
N THR A 351 -2.17 -20.73 -14.71
CA THR A 351 -2.01 -20.45 -16.15
C THR A 351 -3.30 -20.64 -16.96
N GLN A 352 -4.35 -21.23 -16.39
CA GLN A 352 -5.64 -21.38 -17.08
C GLN A 352 -6.28 -20.03 -17.39
N ASP A 353 -6.06 -19.01 -16.54
CA ASP A 353 -6.50 -17.65 -16.82
C ASP A 353 -5.97 -17.15 -18.19
N PHE A 354 -4.77 -17.59 -18.60
CA PHE A 354 -4.20 -17.25 -19.91
C PHE A 354 -4.74 -18.16 -21.03
N THR A 355 -4.87 -19.46 -20.78
CA THR A 355 -5.24 -20.41 -21.84
C THR A 355 -6.74 -20.42 -22.13
N ASP A 356 -7.59 -20.15 -21.14
CA ASP A 356 -9.04 -20.17 -21.29
C ASP A 356 -9.58 -18.81 -21.75
N SER A 357 -8.73 -17.77 -21.70
CA SER A 357 -9.00 -16.46 -22.28
C SER A 357 -9.43 -16.57 -23.73
N ALA A 358 -10.55 -15.93 -24.06
CA ALA A 358 -11.02 -15.79 -25.45
C ALA A 358 -10.11 -14.86 -26.28
N TYR A 359 -9.32 -14.02 -25.60
CA TYR A 359 -8.47 -13.01 -26.19
C TYR A 359 -7.03 -13.49 -26.42
N THR A 360 -6.62 -14.63 -25.83
CA THR A 360 -5.32 -15.25 -26.11
C THR A 360 -5.31 -15.92 -27.51
N PRO A 361 -4.43 -15.48 -28.43
CA PRO A 361 -4.25 -16.11 -29.74
C PRO A 361 -3.88 -17.60 -29.64
N HIS A 362 -4.29 -18.39 -30.62
CA HIS A 362 -4.08 -19.85 -30.62
C HIS A 362 -2.60 -20.24 -30.45
N HIS A 363 -1.70 -19.60 -31.20
CA HIS A 363 -0.26 -19.89 -31.13
C HIS A 363 0.34 -19.60 -29.75
N GLN A 364 -0.10 -18.55 -29.06
CA GLN A 364 0.38 -18.22 -27.72
C GLN A 364 -0.13 -19.20 -26.67
N ARG A 365 -1.39 -19.63 -26.82
CA ARG A 365 -2.00 -20.68 -25.97
C ARG A 365 -1.24 -22.00 -26.12
N GLU A 366 -0.98 -22.44 -27.36
CA GLU A 366 -0.21 -23.64 -27.66
C GLU A 366 1.18 -23.56 -27.04
N GLN A 367 1.88 -22.45 -27.21
CA GLN A 367 3.21 -22.25 -26.64
C GLN A 367 3.23 -22.29 -25.10
N ILE A 368 2.21 -21.74 -24.42
CA ILE A 368 2.08 -21.87 -22.95
C ILE A 368 1.91 -23.33 -22.55
N LEU A 369 1.04 -24.07 -23.25
CA LEU A 369 0.77 -25.48 -22.97
C LEU A 369 2.00 -26.36 -23.20
N ASP A 370 2.75 -26.11 -24.27
CA ASP A 370 4.01 -26.81 -24.57
C ASP A 370 5.03 -26.61 -23.43
N PHE A 371 5.22 -25.38 -22.95
CA PHE A 371 6.13 -25.13 -21.83
C PHE A 371 5.67 -25.81 -20.54
N LEU A 372 4.36 -25.88 -20.27
CA LEU A 372 3.82 -26.60 -19.12
C LEU A 372 4.05 -28.11 -19.23
N GLU A 373 3.87 -28.69 -20.43
CA GLU A 373 4.15 -30.10 -20.69
C GLU A 373 5.64 -30.42 -20.51
N GLU A 374 6.52 -29.57 -21.05
CA GLU A 374 7.97 -29.67 -20.84
C GLU A 374 8.34 -29.57 -19.35
N CYS A 375 7.72 -28.66 -18.59
CA CYS A 375 7.91 -28.57 -17.14
C CYS A 375 7.48 -29.85 -16.42
N ARG A 376 6.33 -30.43 -16.78
CA ARG A 376 5.83 -31.70 -16.21
C ARG A 376 6.75 -32.86 -16.56
N PHE A 377 7.28 -32.90 -17.78
CA PHE A 377 8.22 -33.92 -18.22
C PHE A 377 9.52 -33.87 -17.41
N GLU A 378 10.17 -32.70 -17.31
CA GLU A 378 11.41 -32.56 -16.54
C GLU A 378 11.18 -32.77 -15.04
N MET A 379 10.02 -32.37 -14.52
CA MET A 379 9.62 -32.67 -13.14
C MET A 379 9.51 -34.18 -12.89
N THR A 380 8.94 -34.91 -13.83
CA THR A 380 8.80 -36.37 -13.73
C THR A 380 10.19 -37.02 -13.71
N ASN A 381 11.12 -36.56 -14.55
CA ASN A 381 12.50 -37.04 -14.55
C ASN A 381 13.22 -36.74 -13.22
N LEU A 382 13.00 -35.56 -12.64
CA LEU A 382 13.58 -35.15 -11.35
C LEU A 382 13.12 -36.04 -10.19
N ILE A 383 11.90 -36.55 -10.29
CA ILE A 383 11.20 -37.30 -9.25
C ILE A 383 11.46 -38.82 -9.41
N GLN A 384 11.94 -39.31 -10.55
CA GLN A 384 12.22 -40.74 -10.69
C GLN A 384 13.35 -41.20 -9.75
N PRO A 385 13.24 -42.40 -9.13
CA PRO A 385 14.30 -42.95 -8.30
C PRO A 385 15.47 -43.41 -9.19
N ASP A 386 16.67 -42.86 -8.99
CA ASP A 386 17.88 -43.36 -9.63
C ASP A 386 18.48 -44.53 -8.85
N GLU A 387 18.82 -45.62 -9.53
CA GLU A 387 19.44 -46.82 -8.94
C GLU A 387 20.94 -46.62 -8.61
N ASN A 388 21.56 -45.53 -9.07
CA ASN A 388 23.01 -45.31 -9.00
C ASN A 388 23.38 -43.91 -8.47
N GLU A 389 23.80 -43.81 -7.20
CA GLU A 389 23.96 -42.54 -6.44
C GLU A 389 24.90 -41.50 -7.08
N GLN A 390 25.95 -41.92 -7.80
CA GLN A 390 26.93 -40.99 -8.40
C GLN A 390 26.49 -40.40 -9.74
N LEU A 391 25.77 -41.18 -10.56
CA LEU A 391 25.16 -40.69 -11.80
C LEU A 391 23.94 -39.82 -11.48
N ALA A 392 23.19 -40.18 -10.42
CA ALA A 392 22.04 -39.45 -9.92
C ALA A 392 22.35 -37.99 -9.58
N ALA A 393 23.48 -37.72 -8.91
CA ALA A 393 23.87 -36.36 -8.54
C ALA A 393 24.10 -35.46 -9.77
N SER A 394 24.79 -35.97 -10.80
CA SER A 394 25.05 -35.22 -12.03
C SER A 394 23.81 -35.06 -12.92
N GLY A 395 22.95 -36.08 -12.98
CA GLY A 395 21.68 -36.03 -13.72
C GLY A 395 20.66 -35.09 -13.07
N LEU A 396 20.65 -35.04 -11.73
CA LEU A 396 19.79 -34.14 -10.95
C LEU A 396 20.10 -32.68 -11.27
N GLU A 397 21.37 -32.26 -11.23
CA GLU A 397 21.76 -30.88 -11.52
C GLU A 397 21.32 -30.45 -12.93
N VAL A 398 21.52 -31.31 -13.92
CA VAL A 398 21.10 -31.05 -15.30
C VAL A 398 19.59 -30.92 -15.42
N THR A 399 18.83 -31.79 -14.74
CA THR A 399 17.35 -31.76 -14.76
C THR A 399 16.81 -30.51 -14.07
N VAL A 400 17.37 -30.14 -12.91
CA VAL A 400 17.05 -28.90 -12.20
C VAL A 400 17.30 -27.68 -13.10
N GLU A 401 18.45 -27.62 -13.77
CA GLU A 401 18.79 -26.52 -14.68
C GLU A 401 17.84 -26.45 -15.88
N ARG A 402 17.48 -27.60 -16.48
CA ARG A 402 16.49 -27.66 -17.58
C ARG A 402 15.12 -27.16 -17.13
N LEU A 403 14.63 -27.66 -16.00
CA LEU A 403 13.34 -27.24 -15.45
C LEU A 403 13.32 -25.75 -15.10
N ASN A 404 14.39 -25.22 -14.51
CA ASN A 404 14.54 -23.78 -14.26
C ASN A 404 14.51 -22.95 -15.55
N ARG A 405 15.09 -23.45 -16.65
CA ARG A 405 14.99 -22.77 -17.96
C ARG A 405 13.55 -22.77 -18.47
N ARG A 406 12.84 -23.90 -18.40
CA ARG A 406 11.44 -23.98 -18.84
C ARG A 406 10.50 -23.11 -18.02
N LEU A 407 10.71 -23.03 -16.70
CA LEU A 407 9.97 -22.10 -15.85
C LEU A 407 10.23 -20.62 -16.22
N LYS A 408 11.45 -20.26 -16.61
CA LYS A 408 11.78 -18.91 -17.10
C LYS A 408 11.14 -18.62 -18.47
N ASP A 409 11.18 -19.60 -19.38
CA ASP A 409 10.58 -19.47 -20.71
C ASP A 409 9.05 -19.31 -20.59
N LEU A 410 8.40 -20.12 -19.75
CA LEU A 410 6.99 -19.99 -19.40
C LEU A 410 6.70 -18.60 -18.81
N SER A 411 7.47 -18.16 -17.81
CA SER A 411 7.30 -16.83 -17.20
C SER A 411 7.37 -15.71 -18.24
N LYS A 412 8.31 -15.80 -19.19
CA LYS A 412 8.47 -14.82 -20.26
C LYS A 412 7.28 -14.87 -21.23
N GLN A 413 6.80 -16.06 -21.57
CA GLN A 413 5.63 -16.21 -22.42
C GLN A 413 4.38 -15.60 -21.78
N LEU A 414 4.13 -15.87 -20.50
CA LEU A 414 3.01 -15.25 -19.77
C LEU A 414 3.10 -13.71 -19.77
N GLN A 415 4.31 -13.16 -19.62
CA GLN A 415 4.54 -11.71 -19.71
C GLN A 415 4.20 -11.17 -21.11
N ILE A 416 4.62 -11.85 -22.18
CA ILE A 416 4.30 -11.44 -23.56
C ILE A 416 2.79 -11.38 -23.76
N VAL A 417 2.07 -12.46 -23.40
CA VAL A 417 0.61 -12.54 -23.57
C VAL A 417 -0.10 -11.43 -22.80
N ALA A 418 0.20 -11.27 -21.50
CA ALA A 418 -0.44 -10.24 -20.67
C ALA A 418 -0.18 -8.83 -21.22
N MET A 419 1.07 -8.51 -21.55
CA MET A 419 1.44 -7.17 -22.02
C MET A 419 0.86 -6.85 -23.41
N GLU A 420 0.75 -7.83 -24.30
CA GLU A 420 0.11 -7.65 -25.60
C GLU A 420 -1.38 -7.36 -25.46
N GLN A 421 -2.10 -8.11 -24.62
CA GLN A 421 -3.53 -7.87 -24.36
C GLN A 421 -3.78 -6.50 -23.72
N ILE A 422 -2.97 -6.10 -22.72
CA ILE A 422 -3.09 -4.77 -22.10
C ILE A 422 -2.86 -3.67 -23.15
N SER A 423 -1.83 -3.82 -23.97
CA SER A 423 -1.50 -2.86 -25.04
C SER A 423 -2.63 -2.74 -26.05
N GLU A 424 -3.26 -3.86 -26.42
CA GLU A 424 -4.41 -3.88 -27.33
C GLU A 424 -5.62 -3.15 -26.74
N VAL A 425 -6.02 -3.48 -25.51
CA VAL A 425 -7.18 -2.85 -24.84
C VAL A 425 -6.98 -1.35 -24.65
N LEU A 426 -5.82 -0.93 -24.14
CA LEU A 426 -5.52 0.50 -23.91
C LEU A 426 -5.41 1.28 -25.23
N ARG A 427 -4.92 0.65 -26.31
CA ARG A 427 -4.83 1.28 -27.63
C ARG A 427 -6.19 1.39 -28.31
N ALA A 428 -7.09 0.44 -28.10
CA ALA A 428 -8.44 0.49 -28.63
C ALA A 428 -9.25 1.66 -28.05
N ASN A 429 -8.96 2.03 -26.78
CA ASN A 429 -9.53 3.20 -26.10
C ASN A 429 -11.08 3.19 -26.14
N GLU A 430 -11.65 1.99 -26.08
CA GLU A 430 -13.10 1.77 -26.12
C GLU A 430 -13.77 2.34 -24.87
N ASP A 431 -13.10 2.29 -23.72
CA ASP A 431 -13.58 2.82 -22.44
C ASP A 431 -13.93 4.32 -22.56
N GLN A 432 -13.05 5.14 -23.12
CA GLN A 432 -13.30 6.57 -23.27
C GLN A 432 -14.51 6.83 -24.16
N VAL A 433 -14.67 6.08 -25.26
CA VAL A 433 -15.80 6.21 -26.17
C VAL A 433 -17.11 5.79 -25.50
N LEU A 434 -17.11 4.66 -24.78
CA LEU A 434 -18.28 4.15 -24.08
C LEU A 434 -18.74 5.11 -22.98
N LEU A 435 -17.82 5.57 -22.13
CA LEU A 435 -18.13 6.50 -21.04
C LEU A 435 -18.62 7.85 -21.56
N SER A 436 -17.93 8.44 -22.55
CA SER A 436 -18.34 9.73 -23.11
C SER A 436 -19.69 9.65 -23.83
N SER A 437 -19.96 8.56 -24.54
CA SER A 437 -21.26 8.34 -25.20
C SER A 437 -22.39 8.16 -24.19
N MET A 438 -22.15 7.38 -23.12
CA MET A 438 -23.12 7.18 -22.05
C MET A 438 -23.46 8.52 -21.35
N LYS A 439 -22.44 9.34 -21.04
CA LYS A 439 -22.64 10.69 -20.49
C LYS A 439 -23.39 11.62 -21.45
N ALA A 440 -23.08 11.58 -22.75
CA ALA A 440 -23.77 12.40 -23.76
C ALA A 440 -25.26 12.01 -23.88
N CYS A 441 -25.58 10.72 -23.95
CA CYS A 441 -26.96 10.23 -23.94
C CYS A 441 -27.70 10.64 -22.66
N ALA A 442 -27.03 10.54 -21.51
CA ALA A 442 -27.59 10.96 -20.22
C ALA A 442 -27.93 12.46 -20.16
N VAL A 443 -27.10 13.32 -20.76
CA VAL A 443 -27.37 14.76 -20.87
C VAL A 443 -28.49 15.05 -21.86
N ALA A 444 -28.54 14.32 -22.98
CA ALA A 444 -29.57 14.47 -24.00
C ALA A 444 -30.95 13.91 -23.58
N GLY A 445 -31.02 13.14 -22.49
CA GLY A 445 -32.23 12.42 -22.09
C GLY A 445 -32.53 11.20 -22.95
N ASP A 446 -31.55 10.69 -23.70
CA ASP A 446 -31.65 9.51 -24.54
C ASP A 446 -31.41 8.24 -23.70
N ILE A 447 -32.47 7.75 -23.07
CA ILE A 447 -32.40 6.60 -22.15
C ILE A 447 -32.10 5.30 -22.88
N ASP A 448 -32.64 5.11 -24.09
CA ASP A 448 -32.33 3.94 -24.93
C ASP A 448 -30.84 3.92 -25.29
N GLY A 449 -30.25 5.09 -25.56
CA GLY A 449 -28.81 5.26 -25.73
C GLY A 449 -28.01 4.89 -24.48
N VAL A 450 -28.42 5.38 -23.30
CA VAL A 450 -27.76 5.04 -22.01
C VAL A 450 -27.77 3.52 -21.79
N GLU A 451 -28.92 2.86 -21.93
CA GLU A 451 -29.05 1.41 -21.72
C GLU A 451 -28.16 0.62 -22.70
N LYS A 452 -28.14 1.03 -23.97
CA LYS A 452 -27.30 0.43 -25.01
C LYS A 452 -25.81 0.54 -24.68
N TYR A 453 -25.33 1.72 -24.30
CA TYR A 453 -23.91 1.92 -23.98
C TYR A 453 -23.53 1.27 -22.65
N MET A 454 -24.45 1.18 -21.69
CA MET A 454 -24.25 0.46 -20.44
C MET A 454 -24.08 -1.05 -20.66
N HIS A 455 -24.83 -1.66 -21.59
CA HIS A 455 -24.62 -3.07 -21.96
C HIS A 455 -23.23 -3.30 -22.56
N LYS A 456 -22.81 -2.44 -23.49
CA LYS A 456 -21.47 -2.52 -24.10
C LYS A 456 -20.35 -2.28 -23.07
N PHE A 457 -20.56 -1.33 -22.16
CA PHE A 457 -19.65 -1.08 -21.05
C PHE A 457 -19.46 -2.32 -20.20
N ARG A 458 -20.52 -3.08 -19.90
CA ARG A 458 -20.43 -4.31 -19.13
C ARG A 458 -19.53 -5.36 -19.81
N GLU A 459 -19.75 -5.60 -21.10
CA GLU A 459 -18.92 -6.54 -21.87
C GLU A 459 -17.45 -6.11 -21.91
N HIS A 460 -17.21 -4.81 -22.13
CA HIS A 460 -15.87 -4.24 -22.12
C HIS A 460 -15.21 -4.34 -20.73
N ALA A 461 -15.95 -4.06 -19.66
CA ALA A 461 -15.47 -4.14 -18.28
C ALA A 461 -15.10 -5.59 -17.88
N ASP A 462 -15.82 -6.60 -18.38
CA ASP A 462 -15.48 -8.00 -18.15
C ASP A 462 -14.14 -8.35 -18.81
N HIS A 463 -13.89 -7.88 -20.05
CA HIS A 463 -12.59 -8.03 -20.71
C HIS A 463 -11.47 -7.29 -19.96
N MET A 464 -11.71 -6.04 -19.51
CA MET A 464 -10.72 -5.30 -18.73
C MET A 464 -10.33 -6.02 -17.42
N GLN A 465 -11.30 -6.63 -16.74
CA GLN A 465 -11.04 -7.41 -15.52
C GLN A 465 -10.18 -8.63 -15.78
N GLU A 466 -10.38 -9.32 -16.92
CA GLU A 466 -9.54 -10.44 -17.34
C GLU A 466 -8.10 -9.99 -17.59
N VAL A 467 -7.92 -8.89 -18.33
CA VAL A 467 -6.62 -8.28 -18.61
C VAL A 467 -5.89 -7.87 -17.32
N CYS A 468 -6.61 -7.29 -16.36
CA CYS A 468 -6.05 -6.96 -15.03
C CYS A 468 -5.59 -8.20 -14.27
N ARG A 469 -6.34 -9.31 -14.37
CA ARG A 469 -5.96 -10.58 -13.74
C ARG A 469 -4.68 -11.13 -14.36
N LEU A 470 -4.56 -11.15 -15.69
CA LEU A 470 -3.33 -11.56 -16.37
C LEU A 470 -2.12 -10.72 -15.95
N LEU A 471 -2.31 -9.39 -15.85
CA LEU A 471 -1.28 -8.48 -15.34
C LEU A 471 -0.87 -8.82 -13.90
N HIS A 472 -1.82 -9.18 -13.05
CA HIS A 472 -1.53 -9.60 -11.68
C HIS A 472 -0.72 -10.90 -11.62
N HIS A 473 -0.99 -11.87 -12.50
CA HIS A 473 -0.23 -13.13 -12.55
C HIS A 473 1.26 -12.93 -12.84
N ILE A 474 1.62 -11.87 -13.57
CA ILE A 474 3.00 -11.57 -13.99
C ILE A 474 3.72 -10.59 -13.06
N SER A 475 3.15 -10.22 -11.91
CA SER A 475 3.74 -9.23 -11.00
C SER A 475 5.09 -9.69 -10.43
N ILE A 476 6.16 -8.96 -10.70
CA ILE A 476 7.55 -9.36 -10.40
C ILE A 476 8.03 -8.90 -9.01
N THR A 477 7.54 -7.75 -8.54
CA THR A 477 7.92 -7.15 -7.25
C THR A 477 6.74 -7.17 -6.29
N ASP A 478 7.02 -7.11 -4.98
CA ASP A 478 5.97 -7.07 -3.96
C ASP A 478 5.05 -5.84 -4.11
N ALA A 479 5.59 -4.68 -4.50
CA ALA A 479 4.80 -3.48 -4.78
C ALA A 479 3.87 -3.68 -5.97
N LEU A 480 4.40 -4.20 -7.09
CA LEU A 480 3.61 -4.48 -8.28
C LEU A 480 2.52 -5.52 -8.00
N HIS A 481 2.82 -6.54 -7.20
CA HIS A 481 1.83 -7.54 -6.80
C HIS A 481 0.64 -6.89 -6.09
N VAL A 482 0.90 -5.97 -5.15
CA VAL A 482 -0.17 -5.22 -4.48
C VAL A 482 -0.92 -4.31 -5.45
N HIS A 483 -0.21 -3.52 -6.27
CA HIS A 483 -0.84 -2.56 -7.18
C HIS A 483 -1.71 -3.24 -8.26
N THR A 484 -1.18 -4.27 -8.92
CA THR A 484 -1.92 -5.05 -9.93
C THR A 484 -3.15 -5.74 -9.34
N GLY A 485 -3.01 -6.37 -8.18
CA GLY A 485 -4.13 -7.03 -7.50
C GLY A 485 -5.17 -6.04 -6.99
N HIS A 486 -4.78 -4.81 -6.66
CA HIS A 486 -5.70 -3.72 -6.33
C HIS A 486 -6.46 -3.24 -7.57
N VAL A 487 -5.79 -2.98 -8.69
CA VAL A 487 -6.45 -2.55 -9.94
C VAL A 487 -7.49 -3.58 -10.37
N GLU A 488 -7.16 -4.87 -10.33
CA GLU A 488 -8.09 -5.97 -10.63
C GLU A 488 -9.33 -5.95 -9.71
N ARG A 489 -9.14 -5.90 -8.39
CA ARG A 489 -10.24 -5.85 -7.41
C ARG A 489 -11.09 -4.60 -7.57
N ASN A 490 -10.46 -3.44 -7.78
CA ASN A 490 -11.14 -2.17 -7.93
C ASN A 490 -12.03 -2.16 -9.18
N MET A 491 -11.53 -2.61 -10.33
CA MET A 491 -12.34 -2.70 -11.55
C MET A 491 -13.52 -3.67 -11.39
N ARG A 492 -13.28 -4.84 -10.79
CA ARG A 492 -14.34 -5.83 -10.49
C ARG A 492 -15.43 -5.24 -9.58
N ALA A 493 -15.05 -4.46 -8.57
CA ALA A 493 -15.98 -3.81 -7.66
C ALA A 493 -16.74 -2.64 -8.31
N LEU A 494 -16.06 -1.83 -9.12
CA LEU A 494 -16.61 -0.60 -9.69
C LEU A 494 -17.55 -0.86 -10.86
N ALA A 495 -17.27 -1.87 -11.70
CA ALA A 495 -18.07 -2.21 -12.88
C ALA A 495 -19.58 -2.36 -12.58
N PRO A 496 -20.02 -3.19 -11.61
CA PRO A 496 -21.45 -3.32 -11.31
C PRO A 496 -22.06 -2.03 -10.73
N LEU A 497 -21.29 -1.24 -9.97
CA LEU A 497 -21.78 0.02 -9.39
C LEU A 497 -22.02 1.09 -10.45
N THR A 498 -21.15 1.18 -11.46
CA THR A 498 -21.34 2.06 -12.62
C THR A 498 -22.61 1.68 -13.40
N VAL A 499 -22.86 0.39 -13.59
CA VAL A 499 -24.10 -0.11 -14.22
C VAL A 499 -25.32 0.24 -13.37
N LEU A 500 -25.26 0.09 -12.04
CA LEU A 500 -26.37 0.46 -11.14
C LEU A 500 -26.65 1.98 -11.16
N ALA A 501 -25.62 2.81 -11.24
CA ALA A 501 -25.78 4.25 -11.41
C ALA A 501 -26.50 4.58 -12.73
N GLY A 502 -26.13 3.92 -13.83
CA GLY A 502 -26.79 4.06 -15.13
C GLY A 502 -28.25 3.62 -15.10
N ARG A 503 -28.54 2.47 -14.49
CA ARG A 503 -29.91 1.97 -14.30
C ARG A 503 -30.78 2.94 -13.50
N THR A 504 -30.22 3.51 -12.43
CA THR A 504 -30.93 4.50 -11.61
C THR A 504 -31.35 5.71 -12.43
N LEU A 505 -30.50 6.19 -13.33
CA LEU A 505 -30.85 7.25 -14.27
C LEU A 505 -31.93 6.80 -15.27
N CYS A 506 -31.88 5.57 -15.77
CA CYS A 506 -32.89 5.04 -16.69
C CYS A 506 -34.28 4.96 -16.03
N VAL A 507 -34.35 4.61 -14.74
CA VAL A 507 -35.58 4.61 -13.95
C VAL A 507 -36.05 6.04 -13.62
N HIS A 508 -35.12 6.97 -13.43
CA HIS A 508 -35.41 8.38 -13.11
C HIS A 508 -34.80 9.38 -14.12
N PRO A 509 -35.26 9.42 -15.40
CA PRO A 509 -34.62 10.18 -16.48
C PRO A 509 -34.49 11.69 -16.26
N SER A 510 -35.43 12.27 -15.52
CA SER A 510 -35.46 13.71 -15.23
C SER A 510 -34.59 14.10 -14.03
N SER A 511 -34.03 13.13 -13.31
CA SER A 511 -33.26 13.39 -12.10
C SER A 511 -31.84 13.86 -12.43
N ARG A 512 -31.57 15.14 -12.17
CA ARG A 512 -30.22 15.69 -12.26
C ARG A 512 -29.23 15.00 -11.30
N ILE A 513 -29.68 14.62 -10.11
CA ILE A 513 -28.87 13.93 -9.10
C ILE A 513 -28.46 12.53 -9.58
N ALA A 514 -29.38 11.76 -10.17
CA ALA A 514 -29.04 10.45 -10.73
C ALA A 514 -28.05 10.56 -11.90
N ARG A 515 -28.15 11.63 -12.70
CA ARG A 515 -27.24 11.91 -13.81
C ARG A 515 -25.83 12.26 -13.33
N GLU A 516 -25.74 13.14 -12.33
CA GLU A 516 -24.49 13.51 -11.67
C GLU A 516 -23.83 12.28 -11.05
N ASN A 517 -24.60 11.41 -10.39
CA ASN A 517 -24.08 10.16 -9.86
C ASN A 517 -23.46 9.28 -10.96
N LEU A 518 -24.16 9.06 -12.07
CA LEU A 518 -23.61 8.32 -13.22
C LEU A 518 -22.31 8.95 -13.74
N GLU A 519 -22.24 10.28 -13.84
CA GLU A 519 -21.05 10.99 -14.28
C GLU A 519 -19.84 10.73 -13.37
N VAL A 520 -20.02 10.81 -12.04
CA VAL A 520 -18.94 10.54 -11.09
C VAL A 520 -18.46 9.08 -11.16
N PHE A 521 -19.37 8.11 -11.34
CA PHE A 521 -18.99 6.71 -11.56
C PHE A 521 -18.22 6.51 -12.87
N CYS A 522 -18.60 7.18 -13.95
CA CYS A 522 -17.86 7.16 -15.22
C CYS A 522 -16.45 7.73 -15.06
N ASP A 523 -16.32 8.87 -14.39
CA ASP A 523 -15.03 9.53 -14.20
C ASP A 523 -14.12 8.70 -13.30
N THR A 524 -14.68 8.06 -12.27
CA THR A 524 -13.93 7.14 -11.40
C THR A 524 -13.48 5.89 -12.17
N TRP A 525 -14.30 5.36 -13.09
CA TRP A 525 -13.87 4.28 -13.98
C TRP A 525 -12.70 4.73 -14.86
N GLY A 526 -12.78 5.91 -15.47
CA GLY A 526 -11.68 6.46 -16.26
C GLY A 526 -10.38 6.60 -15.46
N GLN A 527 -10.46 6.98 -14.17
CA GLN A 527 -9.30 6.98 -13.28
C GLN A 527 -8.73 5.58 -13.04
N ALA A 528 -9.59 4.56 -12.88
CA ALA A 528 -9.14 3.17 -12.74
C ALA A 528 -8.42 2.67 -14.01
N VAL A 529 -8.86 3.08 -15.20
CA VAL A 529 -8.15 2.79 -16.48
C VAL A 529 -6.77 3.45 -16.50
N ASN A 530 -6.66 4.69 -16.01
CA ASN A 530 -5.36 5.37 -15.90
C ASN A 530 -4.42 4.65 -14.94
N ASP A 531 -4.92 4.10 -13.83
CA ASP A 531 -4.11 3.29 -12.91
C ASP A 531 -3.63 2.00 -13.57
N LEU A 532 -4.49 1.31 -14.32
CA LEU A 532 -4.09 0.14 -15.11
C LEU A 532 -2.96 0.50 -16.08
N SER A 533 -3.07 1.62 -16.79
CA SER A 533 -2.02 2.11 -17.69
C SER A 533 -0.71 2.38 -16.97
N ARG A 534 -0.77 3.03 -15.79
CA ARG A 534 0.42 3.30 -14.96
C ARG A 534 1.09 1.99 -14.52
N VAL A 535 0.33 1.08 -13.92
CA VAL A 535 0.85 -0.19 -13.40
C VAL A 535 1.37 -1.10 -14.52
N ALA A 536 0.76 -1.05 -15.72
CA ALA A 536 1.28 -1.76 -16.89
C ALA A 536 2.65 -1.25 -17.32
N LYS A 537 2.87 0.08 -17.32
CA LYS A 537 4.19 0.69 -17.61
C LYS A 537 5.23 0.31 -16.56
N GLU A 538 4.87 0.35 -15.28
CA GLU A 538 5.75 -0.09 -14.19
C GLU A 538 6.11 -1.59 -14.32
N SER A 539 5.15 -2.42 -14.71
CA SER A 539 5.35 -3.86 -14.93
C SER A 539 6.28 -4.13 -16.11
N ASP A 540 6.13 -3.41 -17.23
CA ASP A 540 7.04 -3.49 -18.37
C ASP A 540 8.47 -3.03 -18.00
N ALA A 541 8.58 -1.93 -17.24
CA ALA A 541 9.86 -1.43 -16.77
C ALA A 541 10.58 -2.44 -15.86
N ALA A 542 9.83 -3.11 -14.97
CA ALA A 542 10.34 -4.16 -14.11
C ALA A 542 10.78 -5.41 -14.89
N ALA A 543 9.99 -5.85 -15.88
CA ALA A 543 10.30 -7.00 -16.71
C ALA A 543 11.56 -6.81 -17.57
N ASN A 544 11.78 -5.58 -18.07
CA ASN A 544 12.95 -5.24 -18.89
C ASN A 544 14.20 -4.84 -18.07
N GLY A 545 14.14 -4.95 -16.73
CA GLY A 545 15.29 -4.64 -15.86
C GLY A 545 15.65 -3.15 -15.76
N ARG A 546 14.82 -2.24 -16.29
CA ARG A 546 15.06 -0.79 -16.24
C ARG A 546 15.09 -0.27 -14.80
N VAL A 547 14.21 -0.80 -13.95
CA VAL A 547 14.13 -0.48 -12.51
C VAL A 547 15.39 -0.90 -11.75
N ALA A 548 16.02 -2.02 -12.14
CA ALA A 548 17.27 -2.47 -11.53
C ALA A 548 18.47 -1.60 -11.95
N ALA A 549 18.49 -1.14 -13.20
CA ALA A 549 19.52 -0.25 -13.72
C ALA A 549 19.46 1.15 -13.06
N GLU A 550 18.26 1.68 -12.81
CA GLU A 550 18.06 2.96 -12.12
C GLU A 550 18.51 2.91 -10.66
N LYS A 551 18.15 1.86 -9.91
CA LYS A 551 18.63 1.67 -8.53
C LYS A 551 20.16 1.49 -8.47
N GLN A 552 20.78 0.84 -9.45
CA GLN A 552 22.23 0.72 -9.53
C GLN A 552 22.91 2.05 -9.89
N ALA A 553 22.31 2.88 -10.74
CA ALA A 553 22.83 4.21 -11.07
C ALA A 553 22.85 5.14 -9.86
N TYR A 554 21.83 5.07 -9.00
CA TYR A 554 21.74 5.86 -7.77
C TYR A 554 22.69 5.37 -6.65
N MET A 555 23.16 4.13 -6.73
CA MET A 555 24.12 3.54 -5.78
C MET A 555 25.59 3.72 -6.21
N SER A 556 25.85 4.35 -7.37
CA SER A 556 27.19 4.83 -7.69
C SER A 556 27.56 5.94 -6.71
N LEU A 557 28.65 5.74 -5.94
CA LEU A 557 29.24 6.81 -5.11
C LEU A 557 29.36 8.11 -5.91
N PRO A 558 29.13 9.29 -5.29
CA PRO A 558 29.35 10.57 -5.97
C PRO A 558 30.76 10.56 -6.57
N ARG A 559 30.87 10.84 -7.87
CA ARG A 559 32.17 10.93 -8.53
C ARG A 559 33.04 11.92 -7.74
N PRO A 560 34.27 11.54 -7.31
CA PRO A 560 35.15 12.46 -6.61
C PRO A 560 35.41 13.67 -7.51
N GLY A 561 34.95 14.86 -7.13
CA GLY A 561 35.36 16.10 -7.78
C GLY A 561 34.30 17.15 -8.13
N VAL A 562 33.02 17.00 -7.75
CA VAL A 562 32.04 18.08 -7.94
C VAL A 562 31.51 18.55 -6.58
N SER A 563 32.14 19.59 -6.04
CA SER A 563 31.63 20.30 -4.86
C SER A 563 30.44 21.17 -5.26
N ASP A 564 29.26 20.80 -4.79
CA ASP A 564 28.06 21.65 -4.81
C ASP A 564 28.30 22.92 -3.99
N ARG A 565 28.47 24.06 -4.68
CA ARG A 565 28.31 25.37 -4.07
C ARG A 565 26.84 25.76 -4.14
N LYS A 566 26.06 25.43 -3.11
CA LYS A 566 24.86 26.19 -2.77
C LYS A 566 25.15 27.06 -1.56
N VAL A 567 25.13 28.36 -1.82
CA VAL A 567 25.37 29.46 -0.89
C VAL A 567 24.21 29.55 0.10
N HIS A 568 24.53 29.41 1.39
CA HIS A 568 23.73 29.98 2.47
C HIS A 568 24.46 31.24 2.94
N GLU A 569 23.85 32.42 2.74
CA GLU A 569 23.98 33.56 3.67
C GLU A 569 23.00 34.69 3.28
N ARG A 570 22.05 34.96 4.18
CA ARG A 570 21.33 36.25 4.25
C ARG A 570 21.15 36.59 5.73
N VAL A 571 22.02 37.46 6.23
CA VAL A 571 21.73 38.40 7.34
C VAL A 571 22.60 39.65 7.09
N SER A 572 21.93 40.81 6.95
CA SER A 572 22.30 42.20 7.33
C SER A 572 23.69 42.74 6.93
N SER A 573 23.95 44.00 6.56
CA SER A 573 23.27 45.31 6.63
C SER A 573 24.29 46.31 6.06
N ASP A 574 23.81 47.43 5.49
CA ASP A 574 24.53 48.71 5.32
C ASP A 574 25.82 48.71 4.47
N SER A 575 26.15 49.69 3.64
CA SER A 575 25.66 51.05 3.41
C SER A 575 26.38 51.59 2.17
N SER A 576 25.77 52.60 1.55
CA SER A 576 26.45 53.75 0.92
C SER A 576 27.27 53.54 -0.38
N SER A 577 26.70 54.07 -1.46
CA SER A 577 27.24 55.24 -2.20
C SER A 577 27.51 55.04 -3.69
N ASN A 578 26.76 55.86 -4.45
CA ASN A 578 27.18 56.65 -5.60
C ASN A 578 27.71 55.94 -6.85
N ASN A 579 26.89 55.95 -7.91
CA ASN A 579 26.98 57.00 -8.93
C ASN A 579 25.81 56.90 -9.93
N ASP A 580 24.93 57.90 -9.84
CA ASP A 580 24.34 58.68 -10.94
C ASP A 580 25.19 58.67 -12.25
N VAL A 581 24.67 58.71 -13.48
CA VAL A 581 23.78 59.74 -14.04
C VAL A 581 23.45 59.44 -15.54
N LEU A 582 22.20 59.74 -15.94
CA LEU A 582 21.63 60.15 -17.26
C LEU A 582 21.62 59.22 -18.51
N LEU A 583 20.45 58.75 -19.04
CA LEU A 583 19.35 59.39 -19.86
C LEU A 583 19.55 59.17 -21.40
N PRO A 584 18.56 59.38 -22.31
CA PRO A 584 17.09 59.10 -22.27
C PRO A 584 16.44 58.63 -23.62
N ASN A 585 15.11 58.39 -23.56
CA ASN A 585 14.05 58.52 -24.59
C ASN A 585 14.05 57.56 -25.80
N GLY A 586 12.92 57.05 -26.33
CA GLY A 586 11.49 57.22 -26.06
C GLY A 586 10.68 56.53 -27.18
N GLY A 587 9.41 56.17 -26.94
CA GLY A 587 8.52 55.66 -28.00
C GLY A 587 7.23 55.00 -27.49
N ARG A 588 6.07 55.53 -27.88
CA ARG A 588 4.71 55.20 -27.42
C ARG A 588 4.06 54.02 -28.20
N ARG A 589 3.35 53.13 -27.48
CA ARG A 589 1.99 52.48 -27.64
C ARG A 589 1.51 51.99 -29.05
N PRO A 590 0.54 51.03 -29.19
CA PRO A 590 -0.56 50.70 -28.26
C PRO A 590 -0.97 49.21 -28.11
N LYS A 591 -1.97 49.01 -27.22
CA LYS A 591 -2.67 47.77 -26.84
C LYS A 591 -3.43 47.10 -28.00
N LYS A 592 -3.46 45.76 -28.00
CA LYS A 592 -4.54 44.95 -28.62
C LYS A 592 -5.02 43.90 -27.62
N LEU A 593 -6.34 43.82 -27.47
CA LEU A 593 -7.06 42.73 -26.79
C LEU A 593 -6.82 41.42 -27.55
N GLY A 594 -6.47 40.36 -26.80
CA GLY A 594 -6.38 39.00 -27.29
C GLY A 594 -7.51 38.15 -26.72
N VAL A 595 -8.41 37.75 -27.61
CA VAL A 595 -9.32 36.61 -27.48
C VAL A 595 -8.49 35.37 -27.16
N VAL A 596 -8.93 34.55 -26.19
CA VAL A 596 -8.34 33.24 -25.87
C VAL A 596 -8.98 32.18 -26.76
N PRO A 597 -8.24 31.48 -27.64
CA PRO A 597 -8.66 30.20 -28.18
C PRO A 597 -8.01 29.07 -27.39
N THR A 598 -8.85 28.11 -27.00
CA THR A 598 -8.53 26.75 -26.60
C THR A 598 -7.47 26.17 -27.52
N ARG A 599 -6.33 25.74 -26.97
CA ARG A 599 -5.33 24.96 -27.72
C ARG A 599 -4.94 23.71 -26.97
N VAL A 600 -5.33 22.59 -27.56
CA VAL A 600 -4.79 21.25 -27.41
C VAL A 600 -3.26 21.34 -27.55
N VAL A 601 -2.53 20.91 -26.53
CA VAL A 601 -1.08 20.73 -26.59
C VAL A 601 -0.75 19.30 -26.19
N SER A 602 -0.44 18.52 -27.22
CA SER A 602 0.43 17.34 -27.15
C SER A 602 1.80 17.75 -26.62
N GLN A 603 2.24 17.18 -25.50
CA GLN A 603 3.59 17.33 -24.97
C GLN A 603 4.31 15.98 -24.98
N THR A 604 5.28 15.87 -25.87
CA THR A 604 6.49 15.07 -25.72
C THR A 604 7.53 15.95 -25.01
N GLY A 605 8.10 15.48 -23.91
CA GLY A 605 9.22 16.16 -23.26
C GLY A 605 9.39 15.73 -21.80
N ASP A 606 10.28 14.77 -21.59
CA ASP A 606 11.14 14.54 -20.42
C ASP A 606 10.66 15.12 -19.08
N GLU A 607 9.96 14.30 -18.29
CA GLU A 607 9.83 14.47 -16.85
C GLU A 607 10.80 13.53 -16.13
N GLU A 608 11.58 14.11 -15.22
CA GLU A 608 12.53 13.46 -14.34
C GLU A 608 11.83 12.41 -13.46
N SER A 609 12.24 11.16 -13.60
CA SER A 609 11.83 10.03 -12.77
C SER A 609 12.37 10.19 -11.34
N SER A 610 11.55 10.76 -10.46
CA SER A 610 11.74 10.66 -9.01
C SER A 610 10.39 10.33 -8.36
N ASP A 611 9.78 9.24 -8.83
CA ASP A 611 8.56 8.67 -8.26
C ASP A 611 8.94 7.47 -7.37
N GLU A 612 9.65 7.73 -6.28
CA GLU A 612 9.53 6.84 -5.12
C GLU A 612 8.19 7.18 -4.48
N GLY A 613 7.25 6.22 -4.43
CA GLY A 613 5.88 6.35 -3.92
C GLY A 613 5.74 6.70 -2.42
N GLY A 614 6.50 7.70 -1.96
CA GLY A 614 6.29 8.41 -0.71
C GLY A 614 5.23 9.48 -0.93
N VAL A 615 4.26 9.53 -0.03
CA VAL A 615 3.24 10.58 -0.07
C VAL A 615 3.90 11.89 0.33
N THR A 616 3.78 12.87 -0.55
CA THR A 616 4.24 14.22 -0.28
C THR A 616 3.22 14.91 0.61
N ALA A 617 3.64 15.78 1.53
CA ALA A 617 2.71 16.56 2.37
C ALA A 617 1.64 17.27 1.52
N THR A 618 1.99 17.61 0.27
CA THR A 618 1.12 18.22 -0.73
C THR A 618 -0.09 17.38 -1.15
N ASP A 619 -0.02 16.04 -1.09
CA ASP A 619 -1.15 15.17 -1.48
C ASP A 619 -2.26 15.17 -0.42
N VAL A 620 -1.87 15.15 0.85
CA VAL A 620 -2.83 15.20 1.97
C VAL A 620 -3.48 16.58 2.06
N ASP A 621 -2.70 17.64 1.84
CA ASP A 621 -3.22 19.01 1.77
C ASP A 621 -4.22 19.18 0.61
N ALA A 622 -3.94 18.57 -0.55
CA ALA A 622 -4.86 18.57 -1.69
C ALA A 622 -6.15 17.79 -1.39
N PHE A 623 -6.07 16.67 -0.69
CA PHE A 623 -7.26 15.95 -0.21
C PHE A 623 -8.07 16.78 0.77
N GLN A 624 -7.44 17.40 1.77
CA GLN A 624 -8.10 18.27 2.73
C GLN A 624 -8.81 19.45 2.03
N TYR A 625 -8.14 20.08 1.06
CA TYR A 625 -8.75 21.16 0.28
C TYR A 625 -9.99 20.70 -0.50
N ARG A 626 -9.91 19.56 -1.19
CA ARG A 626 -11.07 18.98 -1.89
C ARG A 626 -12.20 18.63 -0.93
N MET A 627 -11.89 18.08 0.25
CA MET A 627 -12.88 17.79 1.27
C MET A 627 -13.58 19.06 1.76
N SER A 628 -12.84 20.16 1.96
CA SER A 628 -13.42 21.46 2.31
C SER A 628 -14.39 21.93 1.25
N LEU A 629 -14.01 21.88 -0.04
CA LEU A 629 -14.89 22.28 -1.14
C LEU A 629 -16.18 21.45 -1.20
N ILE A 630 -16.07 20.14 -0.97
CA ILE A 630 -17.24 19.24 -0.91
C ILE A 630 -18.19 19.66 0.22
N ILE A 631 -17.65 19.92 1.41
CA ILE A 631 -18.45 20.29 2.58
C ILE A 631 -19.11 21.65 2.37
N ASP A 632 -18.38 22.64 1.83
CA ASP A 632 -18.89 23.98 1.57
C ASP A 632 -20.03 23.97 0.53
N ASP A 633 -19.89 23.18 -0.54
CA ASP A 633 -20.94 23.02 -1.56
C ASP A 633 -22.19 22.34 -0.97
N LEU A 634 -22.03 21.31 -0.15
CA LEU A 634 -23.14 20.64 0.52
C LEU A 634 -23.88 21.53 1.52
N GLN A 635 -23.17 22.38 2.25
CA GLN A 635 -23.80 23.35 3.15
C GLN A 635 -24.58 24.40 2.35
N SER A 636 -24.03 24.84 1.22
CA SER A 636 -24.70 25.78 0.31
C SER A 636 -26.00 25.21 -0.26
N ASP A 637 -26.03 23.91 -0.60
CA ASP A 637 -27.24 23.21 -1.06
C ASP A 637 -28.36 23.22 0.00
N VAL A 638 -28.02 23.07 1.29
CA VAL A 638 -28.98 23.12 2.41
C VAL A 638 -29.53 24.53 2.61
N GLU A 639 -28.68 25.54 2.56
CA GLU A 639 -29.09 26.95 2.66
C GLU A 639 -29.98 27.35 1.48
N GLY A 640 -29.69 26.84 0.28
CA GLY A 640 -30.50 27.02 -0.92
C GLY A 640 -31.90 26.41 -0.78
N GLN A 641 -32.01 25.16 -0.30
CA GLN A 641 -33.30 24.52 -0.04
C GLN A 641 -34.14 25.28 0.99
N SER A 642 -33.51 25.73 2.07
CA SER A 642 -34.20 26.49 3.14
C SER A 642 -34.77 27.82 2.65
N ARG A 643 -34.14 28.47 1.67
CA ARG A 643 -34.63 29.72 1.06
C ARG A 643 -35.79 29.50 0.09
N VAL A 644 -35.87 28.34 -0.56
CA VAL A 644 -36.97 27.99 -1.47
C VAL A 644 -38.22 27.54 -0.71
N GLU A 645 -38.08 26.94 0.48
CA GLU A 645 -39.23 26.58 1.32
C GLU A 645 -39.85 27.76 2.09
N LEU A 646 -39.12 28.88 2.23
CA LEU A 646 -39.58 30.12 2.87
C LEU A 646 -40.20 31.14 1.90
N ALA A 647 -40.14 30.87 0.59
CA ALA A 647 -40.69 31.71 -0.49
C ALA A 647 -41.91 31.04 -1.11
#